data_AF-A0A930GX13-F1
#
_entry.id   AF-A0A930GX13-F1
#
_cell.length_a   1.000
_cell.length_b   1.000
_cell.length_c   1.000
_cell.angle_alpha   90.00
_cell.angle_beta   90.00
_cell.angle_gamma   90.00
#
_symmetry.space_group_name_H-M   'P 1'
#
loop_
_entity.id
_entity.type
_entity.pdbx_description
1 polymer ?
#
loop_
_entity_poly.entity_id
_entity_poly.type
_entity_poly.pdbx_seq_one_letter_code
_entity_poly.pdbx_strand_id
1 'polypeptide(L)'
;MTFEREFFYDEVRDGFYIPGIIKRFWAYELTILSEIDRICKKYNIPYYADGGTLLGAVRDGQFIAWDDDIDIMMLRKDYNRFAQIAQKELPEELSFNSLEVNKDCEELAASVGKQVVGFGAELLRKYHEYPYAGSVDIFIVDELEKDSELEEHRSLVLKRILFLIEAIEKHGKSKAVLKEINEIEKILKIQVDRRIALKPQLRRVMDKIFQEFNGREGDQLAIMQFYAFLGTCKYPRSAFDKSKWIPFCGMQLPIPEDYDAVLRAEYGDYHKKVKGAGGHGYPCLKKYEKKLKDLMKGAWDPDYHFSEEDLVRPKIQNFRDIAISMAETFKHSHKQFFEDCLTGDISPCLSRLSRMQEEAIAFGTAIEQKKGGGTESVRVLEEYCDALYQAYNALSDLTALKEDGIEKQKQTEEICRSTDISAGLQKELEKIANTLLYYPEKLQTALKKDFKRQMVFLPHSMKYFESIRPLVDALLKAEDMECKIIPIPYYDKYGDGSPKELHYEGDAFPKEYKINDYRTYDFVSELPDCIVINSSYDEFNQVWSVAPSFYSKEMKKYTNKLIYIPWFVTDEINPNAKEDEKAFINMEYYVTVPGLFHSDLTIVQSEEMKKAYLAKIEEFAGKDVAKKMEKKIAGAGSCLLGEKEGEGIQNVVDCFRLFLEK
;
A
#
# COMPACT_ATOMS: atom_id res chain seq x y z
N MET A 1 -1.24 14.64 -25.57
CA MET A 1 -1.19 15.40 -24.30
C MET A 1 0.13 15.11 -23.59
N THR A 2 0.55 15.95 -22.65
CA THR A 2 1.76 15.75 -21.84
C THR A 2 1.40 15.83 -20.36
N PHE A 3 1.93 14.91 -19.56
CA PHE A 3 1.72 14.86 -18.11
C PHE A 3 3.08 14.87 -17.42
N GLU A 4 3.17 15.61 -16.32
CA GLU A 4 4.34 15.57 -15.44
C GLU A 4 4.48 14.17 -14.82
N ARG A 5 5.72 13.76 -14.50
CA ARG A 5 6.00 12.42 -13.97
C ARG A 5 5.20 12.13 -12.70
N GLU A 6 5.15 13.12 -11.80
CA GLU A 6 4.49 13.04 -10.49
C GLU A 6 2.99 12.79 -10.62
N PHE A 7 2.38 13.12 -11.76
CA PHE A 7 0.99 12.79 -12.05
C PHE A 7 0.76 11.28 -11.92
N PHE A 8 1.70 10.43 -12.32
CA PHE A 8 1.48 8.98 -12.34
C PHE A 8 1.71 8.30 -10.99
N TYR A 9 2.26 8.98 -10.00
CA TYR A 9 2.52 8.39 -8.69
C TYR A 9 1.26 8.36 -7.81
N ASP A 10 1.30 7.42 -6.87
CA ASP A 10 0.22 7.22 -5.91
C ASP A 10 -0.06 8.51 -5.11
N GLU A 11 -1.33 8.75 -4.81
CA GLU A 11 -1.80 9.96 -4.13
C GLU A 11 -2.94 9.62 -3.18
N VAL A 12 -3.10 10.40 -2.11
CA VAL A 12 -4.38 10.44 -1.40
C VAL A 12 -5.03 11.78 -1.64
N ARG A 13 -6.28 11.76 -2.11
CA ARG A 13 -7.10 12.96 -2.32
C ARG A 13 -8.47 12.70 -1.70
N ASP A 14 -8.97 13.69 -0.95
CA ASP A 14 -10.25 13.59 -0.24
C ASP A 14 -10.37 12.32 0.62
N GLY A 15 -9.29 11.91 1.28
CA GLY A 15 -9.27 10.69 2.10
C GLY A 15 -9.48 9.40 1.30
N PHE A 16 -9.19 9.38 0.00
CA PHE A 16 -9.24 8.21 -0.86
C PHE A 16 -7.88 7.98 -1.52
N TYR A 17 -7.39 6.74 -1.50
CA TYR A 17 -6.12 6.38 -2.10
C TYR A 17 -6.27 6.18 -3.61
N ILE A 18 -5.46 6.85 -4.43
CA ILE A 18 -5.49 6.77 -5.89
C ILE A 18 -4.20 6.06 -6.32
N PRO A 19 -4.27 4.79 -6.76
CA PRO A 19 -3.10 4.07 -7.23
C PRO A 19 -2.63 4.61 -8.58
N GLY A 20 -1.33 4.57 -8.83
CA GLY A 20 -0.74 5.11 -10.05
C GLY A 20 -1.28 4.49 -11.34
N ILE A 21 -1.74 3.23 -11.30
CA ILE A 21 -2.35 2.57 -12.47
C ILE A 21 -3.69 3.21 -12.88
N ILE A 22 -4.49 3.70 -11.91
CA ILE A 22 -5.71 4.48 -12.20
C ILE A 22 -5.34 5.80 -12.87
N LYS A 23 -4.23 6.42 -12.46
CA LYS A 23 -3.77 7.66 -13.09
C LYS A 23 -3.23 7.45 -14.51
N ARG A 24 -2.55 6.32 -14.76
CA ARG A 24 -2.24 5.90 -16.15
C ARG A 24 -3.50 5.71 -16.98
N PHE A 25 -4.54 5.16 -16.36
CA PHE A 25 -5.82 4.98 -17.03
C PHE A 25 -6.50 6.31 -17.36
N TRP A 26 -6.56 7.26 -16.43
CA TRP A 26 -7.05 8.61 -16.68
C TRP A 26 -6.28 9.29 -17.83
N ALA A 27 -4.95 9.21 -17.86
CA ALA A 27 -4.15 9.77 -18.95
C ALA A 27 -4.43 9.08 -20.30
N TYR A 28 -4.65 7.76 -20.27
CA TYR A 28 -5.06 6.97 -21.43
C TYR A 28 -6.42 7.45 -21.98
N GLU A 29 -7.42 7.65 -21.12
CA GLU A 29 -8.76 8.10 -21.54
C GLU A 29 -8.76 9.55 -22.01
N LEU A 30 -8.02 10.44 -21.34
CA LEU A 30 -7.83 11.82 -21.80
C LEU A 30 -7.18 11.88 -23.19
N THR A 31 -6.27 10.96 -23.49
CA THR A 31 -5.68 10.86 -24.84
C THR A 31 -6.73 10.48 -25.87
N ILE A 32 -7.63 9.54 -25.56
CA ILE A 32 -8.76 9.19 -26.44
C ILE A 32 -9.73 10.36 -26.57
N LEU A 33 -10.10 11.01 -25.46
CA LEU A 33 -10.97 12.17 -25.45
C LEU A 33 -10.40 13.31 -26.29
N SER A 34 -9.08 13.50 -26.31
CA SER A 34 -8.44 14.49 -27.18
C SER A 34 -8.61 14.20 -28.67
N GLU A 35 -8.69 12.93 -29.08
CA GLU A 35 -9.01 12.55 -30.45
C GLU A 35 -10.51 12.77 -30.77
N ILE A 36 -11.40 12.45 -29.83
CA ILE A 36 -12.84 12.75 -29.97
C ILE A 36 -13.04 14.26 -30.12
N ASP A 37 -12.41 15.07 -29.26
CA ASP A 37 -12.46 16.53 -29.29
C ASP A 37 -11.92 17.09 -30.61
N ARG A 38 -10.79 16.57 -31.11
CA ARG A 38 -10.23 16.95 -32.42
C ARG A 38 -11.25 16.71 -33.54
N ILE A 39 -11.90 15.56 -33.56
CA ILE A 39 -12.92 15.21 -34.56
C ILE A 39 -14.14 16.15 -34.41
N CYS A 40 -14.64 16.31 -33.19
CA CYS A 40 -15.79 17.16 -32.90
C CYS A 40 -15.56 18.61 -33.32
N LYS A 41 -14.38 19.18 -33.02
CA LYS A 41 -13.99 20.52 -33.46
C LYS A 41 -13.86 20.63 -34.97
N LYS A 42 -13.22 19.66 -35.64
CA LYS A 42 -13.05 19.65 -37.10
C LYS A 42 -14.40 19.69 -37.83
N TYR A 43 -15.41 19.00 -37.30
CA TYR A 43 -16.73 18.86 -37.93
C TYR A 43 -17.82 19.72 -37.30
N ASN A 44 -17.48 20.58 -36.33
CA ASN A 44 -18.42 21.40 -35.57
C ASN A 44 -19.58 20.57 -35.02
N ILE A 45 -19.24 19.54 -34.24
CA ILE A 45 -20.16 18.64 -33.54
C ILE A 45 -20.06 18.95 -32.05
N PRO A 46 -21.10 19.52 -31.43
CA PRO A 46 -21.14 19.71 -29.99
C PRO A 46 -21.14 18.38 -29.24
N TYR A 47 -20.40 18.34 -28.13
CA TYR A 47 -20.48 17.31 -27.10
C TYR A 47 -20.30 17.99 -25.75
N TYR A 48 -20.67 17.29 -24.67
CA TYR A 48 -20.60 17.80 -23.31
C TYR A 48 -20.02 16.74 -22.38
N ALA A 49 -19.32 17.14 -21.33
CA ALA A 49 -19.01 16.23 -20.23
C ALA A 49 -20.31 15.72 -19.58
N ASP A 50 -20.30 14.48 -19.11
CA ASP A 50 -21.42 13.84 -18.44
C ASP A 50 -20.98 13.19 -17.12
N GLY A 51 -21.94 12.86 -16.25
CA GLY A 51 -21.75 12.00 -15.09
C GLY A 51 -20.59 12.41 -14.17
N GLY A 52 -19.76 11.42 -13.83
CA GLY A 52 -18.61 11.59 -12.94
C GLY A 52 -17.60 12.60 -13.50
N THR A 53 -17.45 12.65 -14.83
CA THR A 53 -16.58 13.59 -15.52
C THR A 53 -17.06 15.03 -15.38
N LEU A 54 -18.34 15.31 -15.62
CA LEU A 54 -18.92 16.66 -15.42
C LEU A 54 -18.84 17.08 -13.95
N LEU A 55 -19.21 16.17 -13.05
CA LEU A 55 -19.17 16.40 -11.61
C LEU A 55 -17.75 16.73 -11.12
N GLY A 56 -16.77 15.95 -11.52
CA GLY A 56 -15.36 16.17 -11.21
C GLY A 56 -14.86 17.50 -11.76
N ALA A 57 -15.16 17.80 -13.03
CA ALA A 57 -14.72 19.04 -13.66
C ALA A 57 -15.29 20.30 -12.97
N VAL A 58 -16.54 20.26 -12.52
CA VAL A 58 -17.19 21.41 -11.86
C VAL A 58 -16.87 21.50 -10.36
N ARG A 59 -16.95 20.40 -9.62
CA ARG A 59 -16.84 20.39 -8.15
C ARG A 59 -15.39 20.32 -7.68
N ASP A 60 -14.59 19.47 -8.33
CA ASP A 60 -13.23 19.14 -7.88
C ASP A 60 -12.16 19.79 -8.79
N GLY A 61 -12.55 20.27 -9.98
CA GLY A 61 -11.66 20.88 -10.98
C GLY A 61 -10.78 19.87 -11.74
N GLN A 62 -11.03 18.58 -11.54
CA GLN A 62 -10.25 17.43 -12.02
C GLN A 62 -11.07 16.14 -11.80
N PHE A 63 -10.51 14.97 -12.09
CA PHE A 63 -11.16 13.69 -11.75
C PHE A 63 -11.58 13.65 -10.27
N ILE A 64 -12.68 12.97 -9.98
CA ILE A 64 -13.02 12.60 -8.61
C ILE A 64 -12.09 11.44 -8.20
N ALA A 65 -11.69 11.35 -6.93
CA ALA A 65 -10.68 10.38 -6.49
C ALA A 65 -11.05 8.90 -6.71
N TRP A 66 -12.35 8.58 -6.69
CA TRP A 66 -12.89 7.22 -6.85
C TRP A 66 -13.62 7.02 -8.18
N ASP A 67 -13.33 7.89 -9.15
CA ASP A 67 -13.89 7.84 -10.51
C ASP A 67 -12.87 7.22 -11.46
N ASP A 68 -13.33 6.33 -12.30
CA ASP A 68 -12.51 5.37 -13.03
C ASP A 68 -12.93 5.22 -14.49
N ASP A 69 -13.58 6.22 -15.05
CA ASP A 69 -13.92 6.35 -16.47
C ASP A 69 -14.11 7.82 -16.89
N ILE A 70 -14.21 8.03 -18.20
CA ILE A 70 -14.63 9.32 -18.79
C ILE A 70 -15.95 9.14 -19.54
N ASP A 71 -16.92 9.95 -19.14
CA ASP A 71 -18.23 10.04 -19.76
C ASP A 71 -18.42 11.38 -20.49
N ILE A 72 -18.90 11.30 -21.73
CA ILE A 72 -19.42 12.45 -22.46
C ILE A 72 -20.83 12.16 -22.96
N MET A 73 -21.57 13.20 -23.30
CA MET A 73 -22.88 13.11 -23.89
C MET A 73 -22.99 13.93 -25.18
N MET A 74 -23.87 13.49 -26.08
CA MET A 74 -24.22 14.19 -27.31
C MET A 74 -25.73 14.19 -27.50
N LEU A 75 -26.28 15.31 -27.99
CA LEU A 75 -27.65 15.33 -28.50
C LEU A 75 -27.77 14.37 -29.68
N ARG A 76 -28.90 13.68 -29.84
CA ARG A 76 -29.08 12.67 -30.90
C ARG A 76 -28.66 13.14 -32.29
N LYS A 77 -28.99 14.38 -32.66
CA LYS A 77 -28.62 14.96 -33.97
C LYS A 77 -27.10 15.05 -34.16
N ASP A 78 -26.37 15.35 -33.09
CA ASP A 78 -24.92 15.55 -33.08
C ASP A 78 -24.20 14.20 -32.98
N TYR A 79 -24.72 13.30 -32.15
CA TYR A 79 -24.31 11.90 -32.11
C TYR A 79 -24.40 11.22 -33.49
N ASN A 80 -25.54 11.38 -34.18
CA ASN A 80 -25.74 10.80 -35.51
C ASN A 80 -24.71 11.34 -36.53
N ARG A 81 -24.32 12.61 -36.42
CA ARG A 81 -23.26 13.20 -37.25
C ARG A 81 -21.91 12.60 -36.89
N PHE A 82 -21.60 12.45 -35.60
CA PHE A 82 -20.36 11.84 -35.12
C PHE A 82 -20.22 10.38 -35.59
N ALA A 83 -21.26 9.56 -35.41
CA ALA A 83 -21.27 8.16 -35.79
C ALA A 83 -20.95 7.92 -37.28
N GLN A 84 -21.37 8.83 -38.17
CA GLN A 84 -21.10 8.75 -39.61
C GLN A 84 -19.64 9.03 -39.99
N ILE A 85 -18.91 9.77 -39.16
CA ILE A 85 -17.54 10.21 -39.45
C ILE A 85 -16.49 9.50 -38.60
N ALA A 86 -16.84 9.04 -37.40
CA ALA A 86 -15.88 8.57 -36.39
C ALA A 86 -14.97 7.48 -36.94
N GLN A 87 -15.52 6.45 -37.58
CA GLN A 87 -14.73 5.34 -38.15
C GLN A 87 -13.75 5.76 -39.25
N LYS A 88 -13.96 6.90 -39.91
CA LYS A 88 -13.08 7.40 -40.98
C LYS A 88 -11.97 8.31 -40.45
N GLU A 89 -12.19 8.92 -39.30
CA GLU A 89 -11.33 9.97 -38.73
C GLU A 89 -10.52 9.51 -37.52
N LEU A 90 -10.94 8.41 -36.89
CA LEU A 90 -10.22 7.80 -35.79
C LEU A 90 -8.90 7.18 -36.30
N PRO A 91 -7.81 7.30 -35.54
CA PRO A 91 -6.58 6.54 -35.76
C PRO A 91 -6.84 5.03 -35.79
N GLU A 92 -6.00 4.28 -36.52
CA GLU A 92 -6.19 2.84 -36.76
C GLU A 92 -6.26 1.99 -35.48
N GLU A 93 -5.61 2.41 -34.40
CA GLU A 93 -5.62 1.69 -33.13
C GLU A 93 -6.89 1.93 -32.29
N LEU A 94 -7.67 2.96 -32.62
CA LEU A 94 -8.92 3.30 -31.95
C LEU A 94 -10.12 2.80 -32.77
N SER A 95 -11.16 2.40 -32.06
CA SER A 95 -12.42 1.98 -32.66
C SER A 95 -13.59 2.70 -32.04
N PHE A 96 -14.58 3.01 -32.87
CA PHE A 96 -15.90 3.42 -32.43
C PHE A 96 -16.81 2.18 -32.33
N ASN A 97 -17.32 1.91 -31.13
CA ASN A 97 -18.28 0.84 -30.87
C ASN A 97 -19.65 1.44 -30.58
N SER A 98 -20.64 1.08 -31.39
CA SER A 98 -22.02 1.54 -31.23
C SER A 98 -23.02 0.60 -31.94
N LEU A 99 -24.32 0.80 -31.68
CA LEU A 99 -25.39 0.03 -32.31
C LEU A 99 -25.50 0.24 -33.83
N GLU A 100 -25.09 1.40 -34.35
CA GLU A 100 -25.11 1.78 -35.76
C GLU A 100 -24.04 1.07 -36.57
N VAL A 101 -22.88 0.81 -35.95
CA VAL A 101 -21.71 0.29 -36.66
C VAL A 101 -21.45 -1.19 -36.39
N ASN A 102 -21.82 -1.68 -35.20
CA ASN A 102 -21.58 -3.05 -34.79
C ASN A 102 -22.90 -3.82 -34.63
N LYS A 103 -23.12 -4.82 -35.49
CA LYS A 103 -24.33 -5.65 -35.53
C LYS A 103 -24.53 -6.53 -34.28
N ASP A 104 -23.46 -6.77 -33.53
CA ASP A 104 -23.47 -7.58 -32.33
C ASP A 104 -23.34 -6.73 -31.05
N CYS A 105 -23.30 -5.39 -31.17
CA CYS A 105 -23.29 -4.49 -30.03
C CYS A 105 -24.59 -4.63 -29.21
N GLU A 106 -24.43 -4.72 -27.89
CA GLU A 106 -25.54 -4.79 -26.93
C GLU A 106 -25.59 -3.59 -25.98
N GLU A 107 -24.59 -2.71 -26.05
CA GLU A 107 -24.52 -1.48 -25.25
C GLU A 107 -25.40 -0.39 -25.87
N LEU A 108 -26.13 0.33 -25.02
CA LEU A 108 -26.99 1.45 -25.44
C LEU A 108 -26.21 2.77 -25.52
N ALA A 109 -25.12 2.89 -24.76
CA ALA A 109 -24.12 3.93 -24.94
C ALA A 109 -23.15 3.53 -26.07
N ALA A 110 -22.64 4.52 -26.78
CA ALA A 110 -21.53 4.29 -27.69
C ALA A 110 -20.20 4.51 -26.96
N SER A 111 -19.10 4.03 -27.53
CA SER A 111 -17.79 4.29 -26.94
C SER A 111 -16.68 4.36 -27.98
N VAL A 112 -15.64 5.10 -27.66
CA VAL A 112 -14.38 5.11 -28.42
C VAL A 112 -13.28 4.56 -27.54
N GLY A 113 -12.61 3.51 -28.00
CA GLY A 113 -11.58 2.84 -27.22
C GLY A 113 -10.52 2.17 -28.09
N LYS A 114 -9.37 1.89 -27.48
CA LYS A 114 -8.30 1.10 -28.12
C LYS A 114 -8.70 -0.38 -28.17
N GLN A 115 -8.62 -0.98 -29.36
CA GLN A 115 -8.91 -2.41 -29.54
C GLN A 115 -7.72 -3.30 -29.12
N VAL A 116 -6.51 -2.76 -29.21
CA VAL A 116 -5.25 -3.49 -29.00
C VAL A 116 -4.86 -3.48 -27.53
N VAL A 117 -4.78 -4.66 -26.92
CA VAL A 117 -4.29 -4.86 -25.55
C VAL A 117 -2.88 -5.44 -25.61
N GLY A 118 -2.01 -5.06 -24.68
CA GLY A 118 -0.66 -5.64 -24.53
C GLY A 118 0.47 -4.63 -24.64
N PHE A 119 1.67 -5.15 -24.89
CA PHE A 119 2.94 -4.42 -24.65
C PHE A 119 3.61 -3.87 -25.92
N GLY A 120 2.82 -3.50 -26.92
CA GLY A 120 3.34 -2.82 -28.11
C GLY A 120 3.96 -1.47 -27.73
N ALA A 121 5.28 -1.33 -27.84
CA ALA A 121 6.02 -0.20 -27.27
C ALA A 121 5.50 1.17 -27.74
N GLU A 122 5.22 1.35 -29.03
CA GLU A 122 4.69 2.61 -29.57
C GLU A 122 3.34 2.99 -28.92
N LEU A 123 2.42 2.04 -28.82
CA LEU A 123 1.11 2.25 -28.20
C LEU A 123 1.23 2.47 -26.69
N LEU A 124 2.12 1.77 -26.00
CA LEU A 124 2.38 2.03 -24.58
C LEU A 124 2.86 3.48 -24.38
N ARG A 125 3.83 3.95 -25.17
CA ARG A 125 4.34 5.33 -25.05
C ARG A 125 3.26 6.36 -25.39
N LYS A 126 2.47 6.12 -26.44
CA LYS A 126 1.39 7.00 -26.87
C LYS A 126 0.28 7.10 -25.82
N TYR A 127 -0.04 5.99 -25.16
CA TYR A 127 -1.10 5.92 -24.16
C TYR A 127 -0.55 5.67 -22.75
N HIS A 128 0.52 6.38 -22.40
CA HIS A 128 0.98 6.58 -21.03
C HIS A 128 1.24 5.30 -20.22
N GLU A 129 1.89 4.32 -20.85
CA GLU A 129 2.25 3.03 -20.26
C GLU A 129 1.06 2.22 -19.74
N TYR A 130 -0.15 2.47 -20.27
CA TYR A 130 -1.36 1.73 -19.91
C TYR A 130 -1.53 0.51 -20.83
N PRO A 131 -1.31 -0.73 -20.32
CA PRO A 131 -1.29 -1.93 -21.15
C PRO A 131 -2.69 -2.48 -21.46
N TYR A 132 -3.70 -2.09 -20.67
CA TYR A 132 -5.05 -2.62 -20.78
C TYR A 132 -5.85 -1.92 -21.89
N ALA A 133 -7.08 -2.40 -22.09
CA ALA A 133 -8.10 -1.68 -22.85
C ALA A 133 -8.84 -0.70 -21.93
N GLY A 134 -9.58 0.20 -22.57
CA GLY A 134 -10.45 1.19 -21.94
C GLY A 134 -11.11 2.04 -23.03
N SER A 135 -12.15 2.77 -22.68
CA SER A 135 -12.90 3.59 -23.63
C SER A 135 -13.47 4.82 -22.96
N VAL A 136 -13.63 5.87 -23.74
CA VAL A 136 -14.49 7.00 -23.38
C VAL A 136 -15.90 6.67 -23.82
N ASP A 137 -16.85 6.75 -22.90
CA ASP A 137 -18.25 6.45 -23.16
C ASP A 137 -18.99 7.71 -23.64
N ILE A 138 -19.94 7.49 -24.56
CA ILE A 138 -20.71 8.53 -25.25
C ILE A 138 -22.19 8.21 -25.06
N PHE A 139 -22.81 8.90 -24.11
CA PHE A 139 -24.24 8.84 -23.89
C PHE A 139 -25.00 9.69 -24.90
N ILE A 140 -26.22 9.25 -25.21
CA ILE A 140 -27.05 9.86 -26.23
C ILE A 140 -28.26 10.48 -25.57
N VAL A 141 -28.48 11.75 -25.85
CA VAL A 141 -29.56 12.55 -25.29
C VAL A 141 -30.69 12.69 -26.31
N ASP A 142 -31.86 12.19 -25.95
CA ASP A 142 -33.08 12.18 -26.76
C ASP A 142 -34.17 13.09 -26.14
N GLU A 143 -35.18 13.44 -26.94
CA GLU A 143 -36.28 14.30 -26.53
C GLU A 143 -37.37 13.51 -25.78
N LEU A 144 -37.93 14.15 -24.74
CA LEU A 144 -39.11 13.64 -24.06
C LEU A 144 -40.40 14.21 -24.67
N GLU A 145 -41.47 13.44 -24.61
CA GLU A 145 -42.81 13.88 -25.00
C GLU A 145 -43.45 14.73 -23.90
N LYS A 146 -44.22 15.74 -24.32
CA LYS A 146 -44.95 16.64 -23.41
C LYS A 146 -46.18 15.94 -22.83
N ASP A 147 -46.79 15.06 -23.61
CA ASP A 147 -47.87 14.20 -23.13
C ASP A 147 -47.32 13.10 -22.22
N SER A 148 -47.64 13.20 -20.93
CA SER A 148 -47.19 12.26 -19.92
C SER A 148 -47.69 10.83 -20.14
N GLU A 149 -48.88 10.66 -20.72
CA GLU A 149 -49.44 9.32 -20.98
C GLU A 149 -48.67 8.62 -22.11
N LEU A 150 -48.28 9.36 -23.15
CA LEU A 150 -47.44 8.83 -24.23
C LEU A 150 -46.03 8.50 -23.74
N GLU A 151 -45.43 9.35 -22.90
CA GLU A 151 -44.11 9.11 -22.34
C GLU A 151 -44.10 7.91 -21.37
N GLU A 152 -45.15 7.77 -20.55
CA GLU A 152 -45.34 6.61 -19.68
C GLU A 152 -45.52 5.33 -20.50
N HIS A 153 -46.30 5.39 -21.59
CA HIS A 153 -46.45 4.27 -22.51
C HIS A 153 -45.10 3.85 -23.13
N ARG A 154 -44.32 4.82 -23.63
CA ARG A 154 -42.97 4.58 -24.16
C ARG A 154 -42.08 3.89 -23.13
N SER A 155 -42.07 4.41 -21.89
CA SER A 155 -41.30 3.86 -20.79
C SER A 155 -41.72 2.42 -20.43
N LEU A 156 -43.02 2.12 -20.42
CA LEU A 156 -43.53 0.78 -20.14
C LEU A 156 -43.10 -0.23 -21.21
N VAL A 157 -43.14 0.15 -22.48
CA VAL A 157 -42.67 -0.69 -23.59
C VAL A 157 -41.17 -0.95 -23.48
N LEU A 158 -40.37 0.07 -23.17
CA LEU A 158 -38.93 -0.08 -22.96
C LEU A 158 -38.61 -1.02 -21.80
N LYS A 159 -39.30 -0.88 -20.65
CA LYS A 159 -39.16 -1.79 -19.50
C LYS A 159 -39.50 -3.22 -19.87
N ARG A 160 -40.56 -3.42 -20.67
CA ARG A 160 -40.97 -4.73 -21.16
C ARG A 160 -39.88 -5.38 -22.03
N ILE A 161 -39.23 -4.62 -22.91
CA ILE A 161 -38.10 -5.12 -23.71
C ILE A 161 -36.89 -5.44 -22.81
N LEU A 162 -36.59 -4.61 -21.81
CA LEU A 162 -35.48 -4.86 -20.88
C LEU A 162 -35.70 -6.17 -20.10
N PHE A 163 -36.89 -6.38 -19.53
CA PHE A 163 -37.22 -7.64 -18.86
C PHE A 163 -37.14 -8.86 -19.80
N LEU A 164 -37.47 -8.67 -21.08
CA LEU A 164 -37.30 -9.73 -22.07
C LEU A 164 -35.83 -10.04 -22.33
N ILE A 165 -34.95 -9.03 -22.39
CA ILE A 165 -33.50 -9.22 -22.53
C ILE A 165 -32.96 -10.01 -21.33
N GLU A 166 -33.32 -9.63 -20.11
CA GLU A 166 -32.95 -10.37 -18.88
C GLU A 166 -33.46 -11.81 -18.90
N ALA A 167 -34.70 -12.03 -19.36
CA ALA A 167 -35.27 -13.36 -19.51
C ALA A 167 -34.53 -14.20 -20.56
N ILE A 168 -34.05 -13.59 -21.65
CA ILE A 168 -33.21 -14.27 -22.66
C ILE A 168 -31.88 -14.69 -22.05
N GLU A 169 -31.25 -13.86 -21.21
CA GLU A 169 -29.99 -14.21 -20.55
C GLU A 169 -30.16 -15.39 -19.60
N LYS A 170 -31.26 -15.40 -18.83
CA LYS A 170 -31.51 -16.43 -17.82
C LYS A 170 -32.09 -17.73 -18.39
N HIS A 171 -32.89 -17.64 -19.46
CA HIS A 171 -33.71 -18.76 -19.95
C HIS A 171 -33.56 -19.05 -21.45
N GLY A 172 -32.71 -18.32 -22.16
CA GLY A 172 -32.54 -18.47 -23.60
C GLY A 172 -33.85 -18.29 -24.38
N LYS A 173 -33.99 -18.98 -25.51
CA LYS A 173 -35.17 -18.91 -26.40
C LYS A 173 -36.30 -19.83 -25.92
N SER A 174 -36.67 -19.74 -24.65
CA SER A 174 -37.77 -20.52 -24.07
C SER A 174 -39.13 -20.21 -24.74
N LYS A 175 -40.12 -21.10 -24.60
CA LYS A 175 -41.47 -20.88 -25.14
C LYS A 175 -42.11 -19.58 -24.60
N ALA A 176 -41.85 -19.23 -23.34
CA ALA A 176 -42.33 -18.00 -22.73
C ALA A 176 -41.68 -16.76 -23.37
N VAL A 177 -40.35 -16.77 -23.54
CA VAL A 177 -39.59 -15.72 -24.22
C VAL A 177 -40.08 -15.53 -25.66
N LEU A 178 -40.29 -16.62 -26.40
CA LEU A 178 -40.78 -16.55 -27.78
C LEU A 178 -42.21 -16.01 -27.88
N LYS A 179 -43.09 -16.35 -26.92
CA LYS A 179 -44.43 -15.77 -26.83
C LYS A 179 -44.35 -14.26 -26.61
N GLU A 180 -43.48 -13.84 -25.70
CA GLU A 180 -43.29 -12.43 -25.38
C GLU A 180 -42.74 -11.63 -26.56
N ILE A 181 -41.77 -12.20 -27.30
CA ILE A 181 -41.28 -11.63 -28.56
C ILE A 181 -42.42 -11.43 -29.57
N ASN A 182 -43.30 -12.42 -29.74
CA ASN A 182 -44.43 -12.30 -30.68
C ASN A 182 -45.38 -11.15 -30.30
N GLU A 183 -45.61 -10.92 -29.00
CA GLU A 183 -46.43 -9.81 -28.53
C GLU A 183 -45.75 -8.46 -28.78
N ILE A 184 -44.44 -8.36 -28.54
CA ILE A 184 -43.66 -7.14 -28.83
C ILE A 184 -43.65 -6.84 -30.34
N GLU A 185 -43.43 -7.86 -31.18
CA GLU A 185 -43.50 -7.73 -32.64
C GLU A 185 -44.87 -7.22 -33.10
N LYS A 186 -45.96 -7.70 -32.48
CA LYS A 186 -47.33 -7.26 -32.79
C LYS A 186 -47.58 -5.81 -32.36
N ILE A 187 -47.15 -5.43 -31.17
CA ILE A 187 -47.34 -4.08 -30.62
C ILE A 187 -46.55 -3.06 -31.44
N LEU A 188 -45.27 -3.34 -31.68
CA LEU A 188 -44.36 -2.44 -32.37
C LEU A 188 -44.40 -2.56 -33.89
N LYS A 189 -45.12 -3.55 -34.42
CA LYS A 189 -45.18 -3.87 -35.86
C LYS A 189 -43.79 -4.10 -36.47
N ILE A 190 -42.94 -4.82 -35.75
CA ILE A 190 -41.58 -5.19 -36.17
C ILE A 190 -41.46 -6.71 -36.34
N GLN A 191 -40.34 -7.14 -36.93
CA GLN A 191 -39.95 -8.56 -36.94
C GLN A 191 -38.49 -8.70 -36.53
N VAL A 192 -38.21 -9.63 -35.61
CA VAL A 192 -36.85 -10.00 -35.20
C VAL A 192 -36.46 -11.35 -35.81
N ASP A 193 -35.22 -11.45 -36.27
CA ASP A 193 -34.67 -12.69 -36.82
C ASP A 193 -34.27 -13.63 -35.68
N ARG A 194 -35.09 -14.66 -35.48
CA ARG A 194 -34.88 -15.67 -34.44
C ARG A 194 -33.68 -16.59 -34.71
N ARG A 195 -33.08 -16.55 -35.90
CA ARG A 195 -31.91 -17.38 -36.25
C ARG A 195 -30.63 -16.83 -35.64
N ILE A 196 -30.55 -15.53 -35.44
CA ILE A 196 -29.37 -14.87 -34.86
C ILE A 196 -29.61 -14.50 -33.38
N ALA A 197 -28.64 -13.82 -32.77
CA ALA A 197 -28.74 -13.33 -31.39
C ALA A 197 -29.89 -12.31 -31.28
N LEU A 198 -30.75 -12.49 -30.28
CA LEU A 198 -31.92 -11.65 -30.08
C LEU A 198 -31.58 -10.36 -29.34
N LYS A 199 -30.64 -10.39 -28.39
CA LYS A 199 -30.31 -9.23 -27.55
C LYS A 199 -29.85 -8.03 -28.37
N PRO A 200 -28.89 -8.13 -29.32
CA PRO A 200 -28.48 -6.99 -30.15
C PRO A 200 -29.64 -6.41 -30.97
N GLN A 201 -30.56 -7.27 -31.45
CA GLN A 201 -31.73 -6.82 -32.20
C GLN A 201 -32.70 -6.04 -31.31
N LEU A 202 -32.98 -6.54 -30.10
CA LEU A 202 -33.85 -5.87 -29.14
C LEU A 202 -33.26 -4.54 -28.66
N ARG A 203 -31.93 -4.45 -28.48
CA ARG A 203 -31.25 -3.19 -28.15
C ARG A 203 -31.42 -2.13 -29.25
N ARG A 204 -31.32 -2.51 -30.53
CA ARG A 204 -31.65 -1.60 -31.65
C ARG A 204 -33.11 -1.19 -31.69
N VAL A 205 -34.02 -2.09 -31.30
CA VAL A 205 -35.44 -1.74 -31.17
C VAL A 205 -35.64 -0.70 -30.07
N MET A 206 -34.97 -0.87 -28.92
CA MET A 206 -35.00 0.12 -27.83
C MET A 206 -34.46 1.48 -28.30
N ASP A 207 -33.30 1.51 -28.97
CA ASP A 207 -32.73 2.75 -29.49
C ASP A 207 -33.65 3.46 -30.50
N LYS A 208 -34.39 2.72 -31.33
CA LYS A 208 -35.43 3.32 -32.20
C LYS A 208 -36.58 3.91 -31.41
N ILE A 209 -37.00 3.26 -30.32
CA ILE A 209 -38.07 3.76 -29.45
C ILE A 209 -37.59 5.01 -28.68
N PHE A 210 -36.33 5.06 -28.23
CA PHE A 210 -35.74 6.25 -27.62
C PHE A 210 -35.91 7.49 -28.53
N GLN A 211 -35.80 7.29 -29.85
CA GLN A 211 -35.87 8.36 -30.83
C GLN A 211 -37.29 8.78 -31.25
N GLU A 212 -38.35 8.11 -30.79
CA GLU A 212 -39.72 8.27 -31.31
C GLU A 212 -40.24 9.72 -31.30
N PHE A 213 -39.83 10.50 -30.30
CA PHE A 213 -40.29 11.87 -30.09
C PHE A 213 -39.26 12.94 -30.46
N ASN A 214 -38.11 12.54 -31.03
CA ASN A 214 -37.10 13.49 -31.47
C ASN A 214 -37.61 14.37 -32.61
N GLY A 215 -37.35 15.68 -32.52
CA GLY A 215 -37.78 16.68 -33.50
C GLY A 215 -39.18 17.22 -33.24
N ARG A 216 -39.80 16.90 -32.09
CA ARG A 216 -41.09 17.48 -31.65
C ARG A 216 -40.93 18.74 -30.81
N GLU A 217 -39.69 19.20 -30.61
CA GLU A 217 -39.39 20.41 -29.83
C GLU A 217 -39.94 20.32 -28.39
N GLY A 218 -39.75 19.14 -27.77
CA GLY A 218 -39.97 18.92 -26.33
C GLY A 218 -39.12 19.87 -25.49
N ASP A 219 -39.62 20.34 -24.35
CA ASP A 219 -38.85 21.23 -23.45
C ASP A 219 -37.88 20.45 -22.53
N GLN A 220 -37.99 19.11 -22.53
CA GLN A 220 -37.19 18.20 -21.72
C GLN A 220 -36.43 17.22 -22.61
N LEU A 221 -35.22 16.87 -22.15
CA LEU A 221 -34.32 15.92 -22.76
C LEU A 221 -33.97 14.82 -21.74
N ALA A 222 -33.51 13.67 -22.19
CA ALA A 222 -33.04 12.62 -21.30
C ALA A 222 -32.01 11.70 -21.93
N ILE A 223 -31.13 11.14 -21.08
CA ILE A 223 -30.42 9.91 -21.39
C ILE A 223 -31.40 8.75 -21.14
N MET A 224 -32.03 8.26 -22.20
CA MET A 224 -33.21 7.39 -22.11
C MET A 224 -32.99 6.09 -21.36
N GLN A 225 -31.77 5.54 -21.40
CA GLN A 225 -31.44 4.33 -20.64
C GLN A 225 -31.50 4.53 -19.12
N PHE A 226 -31.23 5.73 -18.60
CA PHE A 226 -31.38 6.01 -17.17
C PHE A 226 -32.79 6.48 -16.86
N TYR A 227 -33.34 7.37 -17.67
CA TYR A 227 -34.69 7.90 -17.46
C TYR A 227 -35.78 6.82 -17.52
N ALA A 228 -35.79 5.97 -18.56
CA ALA A 228 -36.84 4.98 -18.73
C ALA A 228 -36.85 3.91 -17.64
N PHE A 229 -35.72 3.63 -16.99
CA PHE A 229 -35.59 2.54 -16.01
C PHE A 229 -35.48 3.02 -14.56
N LEU A 230 -34.87 4.18 -14.33
CA LEU A 230 -34.60 4.74 -13.00
C LEU A 230 -35.33 6.06 -12.73
N GLY A 231 -35.83 6.75 -13.78
CA GLY A 231 -36.49 8.04 -13.66
C GLY A 231 -35.54 9.24 -13.45
N THR A 232 -34.23 9.03 -13.62
CA THR A 232 -33.17 10.05 -13.47
C THR A 232 -32.67 10.54 -14.83
N CYS A 233 -31.68 11.45 -14.85
CA CYS A 233 -31.04 11.93 -16.08
C CYS A 233 -32.03 12.58 -17.07
N LYS A 234 -32.95 13.38 -16.53
CA LYS A 234 -33.90 14.21 -17.26
C LYS A 234 -33.52 15.68 -17.08
N TYR A 235 -33.40 16.41 -18.18
CA TYR A 235 -32.80 17.74 -18.21
C TYR A 235 -33.71 18.73 -18.93
N PRO A 236 -33.72 20.01 -18.51
CA PRO A 236 -34.31 21.06 -19.32
C PRO A 236 -33.50 21.23 -20.61
N ARG A 237 -34.17 21.33 -21.77
CA ARG A 237 -33.49 21.53 -23.06
C ARG A 237 -32.56 22.75 -23.03
N SER A 238 -32.99 23.83 -22.36
CA SER A 238 -32.25 25.08 -22.27
C SER A 238 -30.85 24.94 -21.66
N ALA A 239 -30.59 23.88 -20.88
CA ALA A 239 -29.26 23.63 -20.34
C ALA A 239 -28.19 23.43 -21.43
N PHE A 240 -28.62 23.00 -22.62
CA PHE A 240 -27.75 22.70 -23.76
C PHE A 240 -27.79 23.76 -24.87
N ASP A 241 -28.43 24.91 -24.65
CA ASP A 241 -28.49 26.00 -25.63
C ASP A 241 -27.12 26.63 -25.88
N LYS A 242 -26.25 26.59 -24.85
CA LYS A 242 -24.89 27.11 -24.87
C LYS A 242 -23.95 26.14 -24.18
N SER A 243 -22.67 26.25 -24.53
CA SER A 243 -21.60 25.50 -23.89
C SER A 243 -20.61 26.44 -23.22
N LYS A 244 -20.08 25.98 -22.09
CA LYS A 244 -18.95 26.59 -21.40
C LYS A 244 -17.75 25.66 -21.52
N TRP A 245 -16.57 26.23 -21.77
CA TRP A 245 -15.32 25.47 -21.76
C TRP A 245 -14.60 25.71 -20.44
N ILE A 246 -14.26 24.65 -19.74
CA ILE A 246 -13.54 24.71 -18.47
C ILE A 246 -12.25 23.90 -18.51
N PRO A 247 -11.21 24.29 -17.76
CA PRO A 247 -10.01 23.47 -17.60
C PRO A 247 -10.34 22.12 -16.96
N PHE A 248 -9.79 21.04 -17.51
CA PHE A 248 -9.88 19.70 -16.93
C PHE A 248 -8.61 18.93 -17.30
N CYS A 249 -7.78 18.60 -16.31
CA CYS A 249 -6.61 17.71 -16.44
C CYS A 249 -5.72 17.96 -17.67
N GLY A 250 -5.39 19.23 -17.96
CA GLY A 250 -4.51 19.61 -19.07
C GLY A 250 -5.21 19.85 -20.42
N MET A 251 -6.54 19.77 -20.48
CA MET A 251 -7.33 20.15 -21.66
C MET A 251 -8.49 21.11 -21.29
N GLN A 252 -9.21 21.58 -22.31
CA GLN A 252 -10.47 22.32 -22.15
C GLN A 252 -11.62 21.37 -22.46
N LEU A 253 -12.57 21.28 -21.53
CA LEU A 253 -13.71 20.37 -21.64
C LEU A 253 -15.00 21.19 -21.81
N PRO A 254 -15.83 20.90 -22.84
CA PRO A 254 -17.12 21.55 -22.98
C PRO A 254 -18.13 20.96 -22.00
N ILE A 255 -18.84 21.82 -21.29
CA ILE A 255 -19.91 21.47 -20.36
C ILE A 255 -21.18 22.27 -20.72
N PRO A 256 -22.37 21.80 -20.32
CA PRO A 256 -23.61 22.57 -20.47
C PRO A 256 -23.48 23.90 -19.70
N GLU A 257 -24.01 25.01 -20.25
CA GLU A 257 -23.97 26.31 -19.57
C GLU A 257 -24.69 26.25 -18.22
N ASP A 258 -25.85 25.57 -18.18
CA ASP A 258 -26.60 25.27 -16.95
C ASP A 258 -26.25 23.88 -16.43
N TYR A 259 -24.97 23.68 -16.10
CA TYR A 259 -24.47 22.42 -15.52
C TYR A 259 -25.11 22.11 -14.16
N ASP A 260 -25.61 23.12 -13.42
CA ASP A 260 -26.25 22.91 -12.11
C ASP A 260 -27.56 22.12 -12.28
N ALA A 261 -28.38 22.46 -13.29
CA ALA A 261 -29.59 21.69 -13.60
C ALA A 261 -29.27 20.24 -13.99
N VAL A 262 -28.19 20.02 -14.74
CA VAL A 262 -27.75 18.68 -15.17
C VAL A 262 -27.28 17.85 -13.97
N LEU A 263 -26.37 18.38 -13.16
CA LEU A 263 -25.83 17.68 -11.99
C LEU A 263 -26.90 17.41 -10.92
N ARG A 264 -27.88 18.31 -10.73
CA ARG A 264 -29.02 18.07 -9.82
C ARG A 264 -29.94 16.96 -10.33
N ALA A 265 -30.12 16.84 -11.64
CA ALA A 265 -30.94 15.78 -12.23
C ALA A 265 -30.32 14.38 -12.09
N GLU A 266 -29.00 14.31 -11.98
CA GLU A 266 -28.25 13.05 -11.82
C GLU A 266 -28.01 12.68 -10.36
N TYR A 267 -27.57 13.65 -9.54
CA TYR A 267 -27.05 13.40 -8.20
C TYR A 267 -27.86 14.07 -7.07
N GLY A 268 -28.81 14.95 -7.40
CA GLY A 268 -29.50 15.77 -6.41
C GLY A 268 -28.55 16.79 -5.78
N ASP A 269 -28.18 16.61 -4.51
CA ASP A 269 -27.20 17.47 -3.84
C ASP A 269 -25.76 16.98 -4.14
N TYR A 270 -25.26 17.34 -5.33
CA TYR A 270 -23.97 16.88 -5.85
C TYR A 270 -22.74 17.42 -5.09
N HIS A 271 -22.93 18.42 -4.21
CA HIS A 271 -21.86 18.91 -3.34
C HIS A 271 -21.51 17.91 -2.24
N LYS A 272 -22.42 17.00 -1.89
CA LYS A 272 -22.15 15.89 -0.97
C LYS A 272 -21.25 14.86 -1.65
N LYS A 273 -20.04 14.68 -1.13
CA LYS A 273 -19.11 13.63 -1.57
C LYS A 273 -19.61 12.26 -1.07
N VAL A 274 -19.69 11.29 -1.98
CA VAL A 274 -20.06 9.89 -1.71
C VAL A 274 -19.04 8.99 -2.40
N LYS A 275 -18.31 8.18 -1.62
CA LYS A 275 -17.19 7.34 -2.08
C LYS A 275 -17.62 5.94 -2.54
N GLY A 276 -18.91 5.68 -2.55
CA GLY A 276 -19.52 4.44 -2.99
C GLY A 276 -20.54 4.68 -4.10
N ALA A 277 -21.13 3.59 -4.59
CA ALA A 277 -22.02 3.56 -5.74
C ALA A 277 -21.35 3.89 -7.10
N GLY A 278 -22.00 3.43 -8.17
CA GLY A 278 -21.55 3.56 -9.56
C GLY A 278 -22.47 2.76 -10.47
N GLY A 279 -22.50 3.11 -11.77
CA GLY A 279 -23.28 2.38 -12.78
C GLY A 279 -22.62 1.06 -13.23
N HIS A 280 -21.36 0.83 -12.85
CA HIS A 280 -20.54 -0.31 -13.22
C HIS A 280 -19.65 -0.76 -12.04
N GLY A 281 -18.96 -1.89 -12.21
CA GLY A 281 -18.00 -2.39 -11.23
C GLY A 281 -16.73 -1.54 -11.16
N TYR A 282 -16.15 -1.41 -9.96
CA TYR A 282 -14.96 -0.62 -9.68
C TYR A 282 -13.73 -1.49 -9.30
N PRO A 283 -12.50 -1.12 -9.73
CA PRO A 283 -12.26 -0.24 -10.85
C PRO A 283 -12.60 -0.98 -12.17
N CYS A 284 -13.12 -0.25 -13.15
CA CYS A 284 -13.62 -0.79 -14.41
C CYS A 284 -12.49 -1.50 -15.20
N LEU A 285 -11.23 -1.14 -14.94
CA LEU A 285 -10.03 -1.74 -15.53
C LEU A 285 -9.83 -3.23 -15.19
N LYS A 286 -10.38 -3.73 -14.07
CA LYS A 286 -10.17 -5.13 -13.63
C LYS A 286 -10.60 -6.16 -14.67
N LYS A 287 -11.67 -5.87 -15.41
CA LYS A 287 -12.14 -6.74 -16.50
C LYS A 287 -11.11 -6.84 -17.64
N TYR A 288 -10.42 -5.74 -17.94
CA TYR A 288 -9.41 -5.68 -18.99
C TYR A 288 -8.07 -6.26 -18.53
N GLU A 289 -7.72 -6.07 -17.27
CA GLU A 289 -6.57 -6.70 -16.64
C GLU A 289 -6.66 -8.22 -16.71
N LYS A 290 -7.81 -8.79 -16.30
CA LYS A 290 -8.06 -10.23 -16.40
C LYS A 290 -7.92 -10.72 -17.85
N LYS A 291 -8.49 -10.00 -18.81
CA LYS A 291 -8.38 -10.33 -20.24
C LYS A 291 -6.92 -10.36 -20.71
N LEU A 292 -6.09 -9.40 -20.27
CA LEU A 292 -4.66 -9.40 -20.60
C LEU A 292 -3.93 -10.58 -19.96
N LYS A 293 -4.19 -10.88 -18.67
CA LYS A 293 -3.61 -12.05 -17.98
C LYS A 293 -3.94 -13.36 -18.73
N ASP A 294 -5.20 -13.53 -19.14
CA ASP A 294 -5.67 -14.69 -19.91
C ASP A 294 -4.96 -14.79 -21.27
N LEU A 295 -4.81 -13.66 -21.98
CA LEU A 295 -4.08 -13.60 -23.26
C LEU A 295 -2.59 -13.95 -23.10
N MET A 296 -1.98 -13.52 -22.00
CA MET A 296 -0.57 -13.79 -21.68
C MET A 296 -0.32 -15.18 -21.10
N LYS A 297 -1.37 -15.95 -20.79
CA LYS A 297 -1.29 -17.32 -20.24
C LYS A 297 -0.34 -17.43 -19.03
N GLY A 298 -0.35 -16.42 -18.16
CA GLY A 298 0.50 -16.36 -16.97
C GLY A 298 1.97 -15.94 -17.20
N ALA A 299 2.37 -15.62 -18.43
CA ALA A 299 3.71 -15.07 -18.69
C ALA A 299 3.92 -13.64 -18.14
N TRP A 300 2.83 -12.98 -17.77
CA TRP A 300 2.84 -11.67 -17.13
C TRP A 300 1.78 -11.65 -16.03
N ASP A 301 2.22 -11.30 -14.82
CA ASP A 301 1.37 -11.19 -13.65
C ASP A 301 1.82 -10.02 -12.77
N PRO A 302 1.07 -8.91 -12.75
CA PRO A 302 1.37 -7.76 -11.91
C PRO A 302 0.92 -7.94 -10.45
N ASP A 303 0.18 -9.00 -10.12
CA ASP A 303 -0.39 -9.17 -8.78
C ASP A 303 0.62 -9.81 -7.83
N TYR A 304 0.54 -9.38 -6.57
CA TYR A 304 1.17 -10.08 -5.47
C TYR A 304 0.30 -11.27 -5.05
N HIS A 305 0.94 -12.44 -4.93
CA HIS A 305 0.32 -13.65 -4.39
C HIS A 305 0.95 -14.00 -3.05
N PHE A 306 0.13 -14.04 -2.01
CA PHE A 306 0.59 -14.38 -0.67
C PHE A 306 1.04 -15.84 -0.57
N SER A 307 2.19 -16.06 0.06
CA SER A 307 2.67 -17.36 0.53
C SER A 307 2.88 -17.32 2.05
N GLU A 308 2.66 -18.43 2.75
CA GLU A 308 3.01 -18.55 4.17
C GLU A 308 4.52 -18.31 4.43
N GLU A 309 5.36 -18.49 3.41
CA GLU A 309 6.79 -18.15 3.44
C GLU A 309 7.05 -16.64 3.64
N ASP A 310 6.10 -15.79 3.26
CA ASP A 310 6.19 -14.34 3.48
C ASP A 310 6.14 -14.02 4.98
N LEU A 311 5.45 -14.83 5.77
CA LEU A 311 5.42 -14.71 7.23
C LEU A 311 6.65 -15.29 7.93
N VAL A 312 7.47 -16.09 7.24
CA VAL A 312 8.68 -16.68 7.82
C VAL A 312 9.72 -15.58 8.08
N ARG A 313 10.38 -15.69 9.24
CA ARG A 313 11.44 -14.78 9.69
C ARG A 313 12.74 -15.54 9.95
N PRO A 314 13.86 -15.11 9.35
CA PRO A 314 15.16 -15.63 9.74
C PRO A 314 15.48 -15.16 11.16
N LYS A 315 16.06 -16.03 11.99
CA LYS A 315 16.57 -15.62 13.29
C LYS A 315 17.88 -14.89 13.07
N ILE A 316 17.90 -13.59 13.34
CA ILE A 316 19.09 -12.77 13.26
C ILE A 316 19.58 -12.51 14.68
N GLN A 317 20.89 -12.44 14.87
CA GLN A 317 21.46 -12.02 16.14
C GLN A 317 22.52 -10.96 15.82
N ASN A 318 22.20 -9.70 16.14
CA ASN A 318 23.13 -8.62 15.90
C ASN A 318 24.20 -8.56 17.01
N PHE A 319 25.26 -7.78 16.79
CA PHE A 319 26.36 -7.70 17.75
C PHE A 319 25.89 -7.16 19.11
N ARG A 320 24.93 -6.22 19.13
CA ARG A 320 24.39 -5.66 20.36
C ARG A 320 23.70 -6.72 21.21
N ASP A 321 22.88 -7.57 20.61
CA ASP A 321 22.21 -8.69 21.28
C ASP A 321 23.23 -9.69 21.85
N ILE A 322 24.27 -10.01 21.07
CA ILE A 322 25.39 -10.85 21.53
C ILE A 322 26.08 -10.20 22.74
N ALA A 323 26.39 -8.91 22.64
CA ALA A 323 27.10 -8.18 23.67
C ALA A 323 26.30 -8.11 24.99
N ILE A 324 25.00 -7.83 24.91
CA ILE A 324 24.11 -7.81 26.09
C ILE A 324 23.96 -9.22 26.68
N SER A 325 23.81 -10.25 25.83
CA SER A 325 23.78 -11.65 26.27
C SER A 325 25.07 -12.07 26.97
N MET A 326 26.21 -11.53 26.57
CA MET A 326 27.50 -11.82 27.20
C MET A 326 27.56 -11.26 28.64
N ALA A 327 27.02 -10.07 28.89
CA ALA A 327 26.93 -9.53 30.25
C ALA A 327 26.08 -10.41 31.18
N GLU A 328 24.97 -10.97 30.69
CA GLU A 328 24.18 -11.94 31.45
C GLU A 328 24.93 -13.26 31.66
N THR A 329 25.74 -13.69 30.69
CA THR A 329 26.62 -14.86 30.83
C THR A 329 27.66 -14.64 31.95
N PHE A 330 28.26 -13.45 32.05
CA PHE A 330 29.13 -13.10 33.17
C PHE A 330 28.40 -13.14 34.52
N LYS A 331 27.17 -12.59 34.61
CA LYS A 331 26.36 -12.69 35.84
C LYS A 331 26.14 -14.15 36.25
N HIS A 332 25.82 -15.03 35.30
CA HIS A 332 25.65 -16.44 35.58
C HIS A 332 26.95 -17.10 36.06
N SER A 333 28.07 -16.82 35.40
CA SER A 333 29.39 -17.32 35.81
C SER A 333 29.78 -16.83 37.22
N HIS A 334 29.44 -15.60 37.59
CA HIS A 334 29.61 -15.09 38.96
C HIS A 334 28.75 -15.83 39.98
N LYS A 335 27.49 -16.14 39.66
CA LYS A 335 26.63 -16.91 40.55
C LYS A 335 27.23 -18.29 40.82
N GLN A 336 27.73 -18.96 39.78
CA GLN A 336 28.41 -20.24 39.93
C GLN A 336 29.72 -20.11 40.71
N PHE A 337 30.48 -19.03 40.51
CA PHE A 337 31.67 -18.75 41.31
C PHE A 337 31.36 -18.59 42.80
N PHE A 338 30.27 -17.89 43.12
CA PHE A 338 29.79 -17.75 44.49
C PHE A 338 29.40 -19.10 45.10
N GLU A 339 28.71 -19.96 44.34
CA GLU A 339 28.37 -21.32 44.77
C GLU A 339 29.63 -22.17 45.04
N ASP A 340 30.63 -22.11 44.16
CA ASP A 340 31.92 -22.80 44.36
C ASP A 340 32.62 -22.27 45.62
N CYS A 341 32.60 -20.95 45.86
CA CYS A 341 33.16 -20.35 47.08
C CYS A 341 32.48 -20.87 48.36
N LEU A 342 31.17 -21.16 48.34
CA LEU A 342 30.44 -21.69 49.49
C LEU A 342 30.85 -23.13 49.85
N THR A 343 31.35 -23.90 48.88
CA THR A 343 31.84 -25.27 49.13
C THR A 343 33.18 -25.31 49.86
N GLY A 344 33.94 -24.20 49.83
CA GLY A 344 35.25 -24.08 50.46
C GLY A 344 36.40 -24.76 49.71
N ASP A 345 36.15 -25.32 48.51
CA ASP A 345 37.18 -25.85 47.62
C ASP A 345 37.73 -24.74 46.70
N ILE A 346 39.05 -24.53 46.75
CA ILE A 346 39.73 -23.44 46.04
C ILE A 346 40.01 -23.83 44.57
N SER A 347 40.15 -25.12 44.26
CA SER A 347 40.52 -25.56 42.91
C SER A 347 39.46 -25.22 41.85
N PRO A 348 38.15 -25.48 42.07
CA PRO A 348 37.08 -25.03 41.18
C PRO A 348 37.02 -23.50 41.03
N CYS A 349 37.26 -22.77 42.13
CA CYS A 349 37.28 -21.30 42.14
C CYS A 349 38.37 -20.73 41.22
N LEU A 350 39.61 -21.25 41.31
CA LEU A 350 40.74 -20.82 40.47
C LEU A 350 40.49 -21.10 38.99
N SER A 351 39.99 -22.29 38.66
CA SER A 351 39.64 -22.66 37.28
C SER A 351 38.58 -21.72 36.69
N ARG A 352 37.57 -21.39 37.49
CA ARG A 352 36.50 -20.50 37.05
C ARG A 352 36.96 -19.06 36.86
N LEU A 353 37.80 -18.52 37.75
CA LEU A 353 38.37 -17.19 37.59
C LEU A 353 39.21 -17.07 36.32
N SER A 354 40.05 -18.08 36.03
CA SER A 354 40.84 -18.12 34.79
C SER A 354 39.94 -18.08 33.56
N ARG A 355 38.89 -18.92 33.53
CA ARG A 355 37.93 -18.95 32.42
C ARG A 355 37.20 -17.61 32.24
N MET A 356 36.74 -17.01 33.33
CA MET A 356 36.06 -15.70 33.29
C MET A 356 36.97 -14.60 32.77
N GLN A 357 38.26 -14.66 33.09
CA GLN A 357 39.25 -13.69 32.60
C GLN A 357 39.51 -13.87 31.10
N GLU A 358 39.71 -15.11 30.63
CA GLU A 358 39.87 -15.41 29.20
C GLU A 358 38.64 -14.97 28.38
N GLU A 359 37.43 -15.24 28.89
CA GLU A 359 36.18 -14.80 28.27
C GLU A 359 36.08 -13.27 28.22
N ALA A 360 36.46 -12.57 29.28
CA ALA A 360 36.46 -11.10 29.34
C ALA A 360 37.45 -10.47 28.36
N ILE A 361 38.67 -11.01 28.23
CA ILE A 361 39.69 -10.54 27.27
C ILE A 361 39.21 -10.75 25.84
N ALA A 362 38.70 -11.95 25.53
CA ALA A 362 38.20 -12.27 24.20
C ALA A 362 37.02 -11.35 23.81
N PHE A 363 36.11 -11.10 24.76
CA PHE A 363 34.97 -10.21 24.54
C PHE A 363 35.39 -8.75 24.37
N GLY A 364 36.34 -8.26 25.17
CA GLY A 364 36.92 -6.92 25.02
C GLY A 364 37.52 -6.72 23.63
N THR A 365 38.33 -7.68 23.18
CA THR A 365 38.93 -7.67 21.83
C THR A 365 37.85 -7.62 20.73
N ALA A 366 36.77 -8.38 20.88
CA ALA A 366 35.65 -8.36 19.92
C ALA A 366 34.94 -7.00 19.88
N ILE A 367 34.76 -6.35 21.03
CA ILE A 367 34.20 -4.99 21.09
C ILE A 367 35.12 -4.00 20.38
N GLU A 368 36.43 -4.05 20.62
CA GLU A 368 37.38 -3.15 19.98
C GLU A 368 37.42 -3.32 18.46
N GLN A 369 37.34 -4.55 17.96
CA GLN A 369 37.25 -4.82 16.53
C GLN A 369 35.98 -4.22 15.90
N LYS A 370 34.87 -4.17 16.64
CA LYS A 370 33.57 -3.67 16.13
C LYS A 370 33.39 -2.16 16.26
N LYS A 371 33.81 -1.54 17.37
CA LYS A 371 33.59 -0.12 17.68
C LYS A 371 34.86 0.74 17.67
N GLY A 372 36.04 0.13 17.59
CA GLY A 372 37.32 0.77 17.90
C GLY A 372 37.65 0.71 19.39
N GLY A 373 38.91 1.02 19.73
CA GLY A 373 39.39 1.06 21.11
C GLY A 373 38.83 2.24 21.92
N GLY A 374 38.95 2.17 23.24
CA GLY A 374 38.60 3.29 24.15
C GLY A 374 37.11 3.43 24.47
N THR A 375 36.31 2.39 24.25
CA THR A 375 34.90 2.36 24.69
C THR A 375 34.80 2.18 26.21
N GLU A 376 33.67 2.60 26.80
CA GLU A 376 33.46 2.45 28.24
C GLU A 376 33.39 0.97 28.65
N SER A 377 32.82 0.13 27.79
CA SER A 377 32.70 -1.32 27.97
C SER A 377 34.06 -2.01 28.00
N VAL A 378 34.98 -1.63 27.11
CA VAL A 378 36.34 -2.16 27.11
C VAL A 378 37.06 -1.75 28.38
N ARG A 379 36.98 -0.48 28.80
CA ARG A 379 37.56 -0.04 30.08
C ARG A 379 37.01 -0.83 31.28
N VAL A 380 35.70 -1.08 31.31
CA VAL A 380 35.10 -1.90 32.38
C VAL A 380 35.59 -3.34 32.34
N LEU A 381 35.78 -3.92 31.15
CA LEU A 381 36.34 -5.27 30.98
C LEU A 381 37.81 -5.34 31.42
N GLU A 382 38.60 -4.31 31.13
CA GLU A 382 39.99 -4.21 31.61
C GLU A 382 40.04 -4.17 33.14
N GLU A 383 39.27 -3.28 33.77
CA GLU A 383 39.16 -3.20 35.24
C GLU A 383 38.69 -4.53 35.84
N TYR A 384 37.77 -5.22 35.16
CA TYR A 384 37.26 -6.51 35.57
C TYR A 384 38.33 -7.62 35.45
N CYS A 385 39.11 -7.64 34.37
CA CYS A 385 40.22 -8.57 34.20
C CYS A 385 41.29 -8.41 35.28
N ASP A 386 41.60 -7.17 35.65
CA ASP A 386 42.52 -6.87 36.76
C ASP A 386 41.97 -7.37 38.10
N ALA A 387 40.68 -7.16 38.35
CA ALA A 387 40.02 -7.66 39.56
C ALA A 387 40.00 -9.19 39.63
N LEU A 388 39.76 -9.87 38.50
CA LEU A 388 39.83 -11.33 38.40
C LEU A 388 41.25 -11.85 38.65
N TYR A 389 42.27 -11.18 38.11
CA TYR A 389 43.67 -11.55 38.33
C TYR A 389 44.09 -11.40 39.80
N GLN A 390 43.69 -10.29 40.43
CA GLN A 390 43.94 -10.07 41.87
C GLN A 390 43.24 -11.13 42.72
N ALA A 391 41.98 -11.47 42.38
CA ALA A 391 41.23 -12.53 43.05
C ALA A 391 41.91 -13.91 42.89
N TYR A 392 42.40 -14.21 41.69
CA TYR A 392 43.13 -15.45 41.41
C TYR A 392 44.40 -15.56 42.27
N ASN A 393 45.24 -14.51 42.26
CA ASN A 393 46.48 -14.49 43.04
C ASN A 393 46.20 -14.62 44.55
N ALA A 394 45.19 -13.91 45.07
CA ALA A 394 44.80 -14.01 46.48
C ALA A 394 44.42 -15.46 46.86
N LEU A 395 43.68 -16.15 45.99
CA LEU A 395 43.30 -17.56 46.21
C LEU A 395 44.47 -18.53 46.05
N SER A 396 45.37 -18.29 45.10
CA SER A 396 46.59 -19.08 44.93
C SER A 396 47.52 -18.95 46.15
N ASP A 397 47.70 -17.74 46.68
CA ASP A 397 48.48 -17.49 47.89
C ASP A 397 47.86 -18.18 49.11
N LEU A 398 46.53 -18.15 49.25
CA LEU A 398 45.80 -18.89 50.29
C LEU A 398 45.96 -20.42 50.16
N THR A 399 46.08 -20.92 48.94
CA THR A 399 46.33 -22.35 48.67
C THR A 399 47.75 -22.73 49.06
N ALA A 400 48.74 -21.90 48.71
CA ALA A 400 50.14 -22.09 49.09
C ALA A 400 50.34 -22.05 50.62
N LEU A 401 49.65 -21.15 51.32
CA LEU A 401 49.67 -21.08 52.79
C LEU A 401 49.04 -22.31 53.48
N LYS A 402 48.02 -22.93 52.86
CA LYS A 402 47.46 -24.21 53.32
C LYS A 402 48.46 -25.35 53.13
N GLU A 403 49.18 -25.41 52.01
CA GLU A 403 50.17 -26.45 51.73
C GLU A 403 51.42 -26.32 52.63
N ASP A 404 51.95 -25.10 52.83
CA ASP A 404 53.07 -24.81 53.75
C ASP A 404 52.72 -25.10 55.23
N GLY A 405 51.47 -24.87 55.63
CA GLY A 405 50.97 -25.19 56.97
C GLY A 405 50.86 -26.70 57.23
N ILE A 406 50.49 -27.48 56.21
CA ILE A 406 50.41 -28.95 56.27
C ILE A 406 51.82 -29.58 56.28
N GLU A 407 52.79 -29.02 55.55
CA GLU A 407 54.18 -29.47 55.60
C GLU A 407 54.84 -29.21 56.96
N LYS A 408 54.54 -28.07 57.61
CA LYS A 408 55.01 -27.82 58.99
C LYS A 408 54.28 -28.67 60.04
N GLN A 409 53.00 -29.02 59.83
CA GLN A 409 52.25 -29.89 60.77
C GLN A 409 52.65 -31.37 60.73
N LYS A 410 53.31 -31.84 59.66
CA LYS A 410 53.89 -33.20 59.64
C LYS A 410 55.10 -33.40 60.55
N GLN A 411 55.61 -32.34 61.20
CA GLN A 411 56.72 -32.42 62.17
C GLN A 411 56.34 -32.20 63.63
N THR A 412 55.05 -32.07 63.97
CA THR A 412 54.67 -31.97 65.39
C THR A 412 53.28 -32.55 65.62
N GLU A 413 53.23 -33.83 66.03
CA GLU A 413 52.06 -34.42 66.68
C GLU A 413 51.91 -33.79 68.07
N GLU A 414 51.00 -32.81 68.22
CA GLU A 414 50.16 -32.68 69.41
C GLU A 414 49.12 -31.55 69.26
N ILE A 415 47.85 -31.96 69.30
CA ILE A 415 46.70 -31.28 69.91
C ILE A 415 46.75 -29.73 69.90
N CYS A 416 46.13 -29.12 68.87
CA CYS A 416 45.35 -27.88 69.04
C CYS A 416 44.28 -27.78 67.94
N ARG A 417 43.04 -27.50 68.36
CA ARG A 417 41.87 -27.23 67.51
C ARG A 417 42.15 -26.08 66.54
N SER A 418 41.77 -26.22 65.26
CA SER A 418 41.55 -25.06 64.39
C SER A 418 40.32 -25.26 63.50
N THR A 419 39.14 -25.07 64.09
CA THR A 419 37.92 -24.72 63.34
C THR A 419 37.95 -23.29 62.79
N ASP A 420 38.97 -22.47 63.13
CA ASP A 420 39.06 -21.06 62.73
C ASP A 420 39.53 -20.82 61.29
N ILE A 421 40.25 -21.79 60.66
CA ILE A 421 40.76 -21.63 59.28
C ILE A 421 39.61 -21.70 58.25
N SER A 422 38.52 -22.41 58.57
CA SER A 422 37.32 -22.48 57.71
C SER A 422 36.56 -21.16 57.67
N ALA A 423 36.35 -20.50 58.82
CA ALA A 423 35.58 -19.26 58.88
C ALA A 423 36.32 -18.05 58.27
N GLY A 424 37.65 -17.97 58.48
CA GLY A 424 38.49 -16.91 57.90
C GLY A 424 38.59 -16.99 56.37
N LEU A 425 38.85 -18.21 55.85
CA LEU A 425 38.89 -18.47 54.41
C LEU A 425 37.55 -18.19 53.74
N GLN A 426 36.45 -18.61 54.37
CA GLN A 426 35.11 -18.39 53.84
C GLN A 426 34.75 -16.90 53.80
N LYS A 427 35.19 -16.12 54.80
CA LYS A 427 35.03 -14.66 54.82
C LYS A 427 35.85 -13.96 53.73
N GLU A 428 37.05 -14.44 53.41
CA GLU A 428 37.84 -13.92 52.29
C GLU A 428 37.24 -14.28 50.93
N LEU A 429 36.80 -15.52 50.75
CA LEU A 429 36.09 -15.98 49.55
C LEU A 429 34.81 -15.15 49.30
N GLU A 430 34.01 -14.93 50.35
CA GLU A 430 32.83 -14.05 50.28
C GLU A 430 33.20 -12.61 49.92
N LYS A 431 34.28 -12.07 50.48
CA LYS A 431 34.76 -10.72 50.16
C LYS A 431 35.16 -10.60 48.69
N ILE A 432 35.90 -11.58 48.18
CA ILE A 432 36.32 -11.63 46.76
C ILE A 432 35.09 -11.73 45.86
N ALA A 433 34.18 -12.66 46.14
CA ALA A 433 32.96 -12.84 45.35
C ALA A 433 32.07 -11.59 45.34
N ASN A 434 31.89 -10.93 46.49
CA ASN A 434 31.14 -9.68 46.59
C ASN A 434 31.79 -8.52 45.84
N THR A 435 33.12 -8.44 45.83
CA THR A 435 33.85 -7.40 45.07
C THR A 435 33.62 -7.56 43.57
N LEU A 436 33.60 -8.81 43.11
CA LEU A 436 33.49 -9.14 41.71
C LEU A 436 32.05 -9.01 41.16
N LEU A 437 31.02 -9.14 42.00
CA LEU A 437 29.59 -9.00 41.66
C LEU A 437 29.22 -7.63 41.05
N TYR A 438 30.00 -6.60 41.31
CA TYR A 438 29.76 -5.24 40.80
C TYR A 438 30.01 -5.10 39.29
N TYR A 439 30.96 -5.85 38.73
CA TYR A 439 31.42 -5.64 37.35
C TYR A 439 30.39 -6.01 36.28
N PRO A 440 29.62 -7.11 36.38
CA PRO A 440 28.62 -7.44 35.38
C PRO A 440 27.51 -6.39 35.22
N GLU A 441 27.06 -5.74 36.30
CA GLU A 441 26.07 -4.66 36.23
C GLU A 441 26.66 -3.38 35.63
N LYS A 442 27.91 -3.05 36.02
CA LYS A 442 28.67 -1.95 35.43
C LYS A 442 28.88 -2.17 33.93
N LEU A 443 29.25 -3.38 33.54
CA LEU A 443 29.46 -3.78 32.15
C LEU A 443 28.15 -3.68 31.35
N GLN A 444 27.04 -4.17 31.89
CA GLN A 444 25.74 -4.05 31.24
C GLN A 444 25.35 -2.58 30.98
N THR A 445 25.66 -1.69 31.92
CA THR A 445 25.40 -0.25 31.77
C THR A 445 26.29 0.38 30.69
N ALA A 446 27.59 0.05 30.71
CA ALA A 446 28.55 0.50 29.70
C ALA A 446 28.17 0.02 28.29
N LEU A 447 27.80 -1.25 28.16
CA LEU A 447 27.39 -1.85 26.88
C LEU A 447 26.16 -1.18 26.30
N LYS A 448 25.15 -0.86 27.11
CA LYS A 448 23.96 -0.12 26.64
C LYS A 448 24.30 1.27 26.12
N LYS A 449 25.34 1.91 26.65
CA LYS A 449 25.80 3.23 26.24
C LYS A 449 26.63 3.18 24.96
N ASP A 450 27.54 2.21 24.84
CA ASP A 450 28.41 2.06 23.67
C ASP A 450 27.66 1.45 22.46
N PHE A 451 26.69 0.57 22.73
CA PHE A 451 25.85 -0.11 21.76
C PHE A 451 24.39 0.35 21.85
N LYS A 452 24.16 1.59 21.39
CA LYS A 452 22.83 2.14 21.14
C LYS A 452 22.06 1.27 20.12
N ARG A 453 20.74 1.29 20.22
CA ARG A 453 19.87 0.60 19.25
C ARG A 453 19.95 1.31 17.90
N GLN A 454 20.34 0.58 16.85
CA GLN A 454 20.51 1.13 15.51
C GLN A 454 19.21 1.02 14.70
N MET A 455 18.63 2.16 14.37
CA MET A 455 17.41 2.29 13.56
C MET A 455 17.78 2.76 12.16
N VAL A 456 17.39 2.02 11.13
CA VAL A 456 17.64 2.38 9.73
C VAL A 456 16.33 2.76 9.06
N PHE A 457 16.26 3.97 8.48
CA PHE A 457 15.11 4.45 7.72
C PHE A 457 15.44 4.42 6.22
N LEU A 458 14.56 3.82 5.41
CA LEU A 458 14.76 3.62 3.97
C LEU A 458 13.71 4.38 3.12
N PRO A 459 13.64 5.73 3.19
CA PRO A 459 12.78 6.49 2.27
C PRO A 459 13.36 6.45 0.85
N HIS A 460 12.53 6.37 -0.18
CA HIS A 460 13.00 6.46 -1.58
C HIS A 460 12.88 7.87 -2.16
N SER A 461 12.03 8.72 -1.57
CA SER A 461 11.82 10.11 -2.00
C SER A 461 11.53 11.03 -0.81
N MET A 462 11.65 12.33 -1.04
CA MET A 462 11.40 13.36 -0.04
C MET A 462 9.97 13.39 0.46
N LYS A 463 9.00 13.21 -0.43
CA LYS A 463 7.57 13.11 -0.08
C LYS A 463 7.31 12.04 0.98
N TYR A 464 7.96 10.88 0.85
CA TYR A 464 7.77 9.74 1.75
C TYR A 464 8.59 9.90 3.03
N PHE A 465 9.73 10.60 2.99
CA PHE A 465 10.47 10.95 4.20
C PHE A 465 9.67 11.93 5.06
N GLU A 466 9.06 12.96 4.49
CA GLU A 466 8.23 13.92 5.23
C GLU A 466 7.09 13.24 6.00
N SER A 467 6.57 12.11 5.50
CA SER A 467 5.51 11.36 6.19
C SER A 467 5.96 10.66 7.47
N ILE A 468 7.26 10.48 7.70
CA ILE A 468 7.84 9.88 8.93
C ILE A 468 8.82 10.80 9.64
N ARG A 469 9.12 11.97 9.07
CA ARG A 469 10.05 12.94 9.63
C ARG A 469 9.76 13.25 11.10
N PRO A 470 8.51 13.45 11.56
CA PRO A 470 8.23 13.66 12.98
C PRO A 470 8.69 12.50 13.89
N LEU A 471 8.58 11.25 13.43
CA LEU A 471 9.07 10.08 14.16
C LEU A 471 10.60 10.08 14.21
N VAL A 472 11.25 10.35 13.07
CA VAL A 472 12.72 10.45 13.00
C VAL A 472 13.23 11.53 13.95
N ASP A 473 12.61 12.70 13.98
CA ASP A 473 12.97 13.80 14.87
C ASP A 473 12.80 13.45 16.36
N ALA A 474 11.74 12.69 16.70
CA ALA A 474 11.52 12.22 18.07
C ALA A 474 12.57 11.19 18.50
N LEU A 475 13.01 10.32 17.59
CA LEU A 475 13.99 9.27 17.88
C LEU A 475 15.42 9.80 17.88
N LEU A 476 15.75 10.82 17.08
CA LEU A 476 17.06 11.49 17.12
C LEU A 476 17.35 12.18 18.47
N LYS A 477 16.30 12.53 19.22
CA LYS A 477 16.42 13.08 20.59
C LYS A 477 16.64 12.01 21.66
N ALA A 478 16.46 10.72 21.34
CA ALA A 478 16.63 9.63 22.29
C ALA A 478 18.11 9.29 22.49
N GLU A 479 18.56 9.24 23.75
CA GLU A 479 19.97 9.00 24.07
C GLU A 479 20.40 7.55 23.79
N ASP A 480 19.48 6.59 23.81
CA ASP A 480 19.72 5.15 23.66
C ASP A 480 19.62 4.65 22.21
N MET A 481 19.37 5.55 21.25
CA MET A 481 19.13 5.21 19.84
C MET A 481 20.16 5.87 18.92
N GLU A 482 20.44 5.20 17.80
CA GLU A 482 21.22 5.71 16.68
C GLU A 482 20.37 5.59 15.41
N CYS A 483 19.91 6.72 14.88
CA CYS A 483 19.12 6.74 13.64
C CYS A 483 20.03 6.95 12.42
N LYS A 484 19.89 6.10 11.42
CA LYS A 484 20.55 6.21 10.11
C LYS A 484 19.49 6.40 9.03
N ILE A 485 19.58 7.49 8.29
CA ILE A 485 18.66 7.80 7.19
C ILE A 485 19.37 7.46 5.89
N ILE A 486 18.85 6.47 5.16
CA ILE A 486 19.44 5.99 3.92
C ILE A 486 18.40 6.17 2.81
N PRO A 487 18.42 7.28 2.08
CA PRO A 487 17.65 7.43 0.87
C PRO A 487 18.01 6.29 -0.10
N ILE A 488 17.01 5.60 -0.64
CA ILE A 488 17.19 4.46 -1.55
C ILE A 488 16.76 4.80 -2.98
N PRO A 489 17.42 4.23 -4.01
CA PRO A 489 17.01 4.44 -5.38
C PRO A 489 15.70 3.72 -5.71
N TYR A 490 14.96 4.27 -6.67
CA TYR A 490 13.74 3.70 -7.20
C TYR A 490 13.66 3.94 -8.71
N TYR A 491 12.81 3.21 -9.42
CA TYR A 491 12.66 3.34 -10.85
C TYR A 491 11.20 3.49 -11.26
N ASP A 492 10.97 4.28 -12.30
CA ASP A 492 9.71 4.20 -13.06
C ASP A 492 9.67 2.85 -13.80
N LYS A 493 8.48 2.33 -14.05
CA LYS A 493 8.25 1.10 -14.80
C LYS A 493 7.61 1.40 -16.14
N TYR A 494 7.93 0.61 -17.15
CA TYR A 494 7.13 0.57 -18.37
C TYR A 494 5.80 -0.17 -18.13
N GLY A 495 4.89 -0.09 -19.10
CA GLY A 495 3.58 -0.76 -19.01
C GLY A 495 3.66 -2.29 -18.90
N ASP A 496 4.78 -2.89 -19.31
CA ASP A 496 5.08 -4.33 -19.14
C ASP A 496 5.69 -4.67 -17.77
N GLY A 497 6.00 -3.65 -16.96
CA GLY A 497 6.61 -3.79 -15.65
C GLY A 497 8.14 -3.76 -15.64
N SER A 498 8.80 -3.68 -16.80
CA SER A 498 10.26 -3.57 -16.85
C SER A 498 10.75 -2.20 -16.35
N PRO A 499 11.96 -2.11 -15.76
CA PRO A 499 12.50 -0.84 -15.29
C PRO A 499 12.72 0.16 -16.45
N LYS A 500 12.34 1.43 -16.22
CA LYS A 500 12.47 2.55 -17.16
C LYS A 500 13.57 3.51 -16.75
N GLU A 501 13.29 4.41 -15.82
CA GLU A 501 14.18 5.50 -15.44
C GLU A 501 14.53 5.37 -13.97
N LEU A 502 15.82 5.41 -13.64
CA LEU A 502 16.33 5.31 -12.27
C LEU A 502 16.38 6.70 -11.64
N HIS A 503 15.83 6.79 -10.42
CA HIS A 503 15.74 8.00 -9.63
C HIS A 503 16.46 7.83 -8.29
N TYR A 504 17.09 8.90 -7.83
CA TYR A 504 17.72 8.99 -6.52
C TYR A 504 17.61 10.41 -5.98
N GLU A 505 16.96 10.57 -4.82
CA GLU A 505 16.67 11.88 -4.24
C GLU A 505 17.57 12.23 -3.03
N GLY A 506 18.68 11.52 -2.79
CA GLY A 506 19.50 11.72 -1.59
C GLY A 506 19.96 13.17 -1.36
N ASP A 507 20.27 13.90 -2.44
CA ASP A 507 20.70 15.31 -2.38
C ASP A 507 19.55 16.30 -2.08
N ALA A 508 18.29 15.85 -2.22
CA ALA A 508 17.10 16.65 -1.91
C ALA A 508 16.77 16.66 -0.41
N PHE A 509 17.43 15.81 0.39
CA PHE A 509 17.17 15.72 1.83
C PHE A 509 17.70 16.94 2.59
N PRO A 510 17.00 17.37 3.66
CA PRO A 510 17.42 18.55 4.42
C PRO A 510 18.80 18.35 5.05
N LYS A 511 19.66 19.38 4.95
CA LYS A 511 21.07 19.31 5.36
C LYS A 511 21.29 19.08 6.86
N GLU A 512 20.26 19.32 7.67
CA GLU A 512 20.27 19.02 9.11
C GLU A 512 20.32 17.52 9.40
N TYR A 513 19.93 16.66 8.46
CA TYR A 513 19.99 15.22 8.62
C TYR A 513 21.32 14.67 8.10
N LYS A 514 21.94 13.79 8.89
CA LYS A 514 23.07 12.99 8.42
C LYS A 514 22.56 11.90 7.48
N ILE A 515 22.73 12.12 6.19
CA ILE A 515 22.38 11.16 5.15
C ILE A 515 23.51 10.13 4.98
N ASN A 516 23.13 8.86 5.00
CA ASN A 516 24.00 7.72 4.78
C ASN A 516 23.86 7.24 3.32
N ASP A 517 24.99 7.05 2.63
CA ASP A 517 25.00 6.57 1.25
C ASP A 517 24.68 5.06 1.19
N TYR A 518 23.58 4.72 0.51
CA TYR A 518 23.09 3.36 0.33
C TYR A 518 24.12 2.41 -0.33
N ARG A 519 25.09 2.94 -1.08
CA ARG A 519 26.14 2.16 -1.75
C ARG A 519 27.24 1.71 -0.80
N THR A 520 27.38 2.39 0.34
CA THR A 520 28.46 2.17 1.32
C THR A 520 27.97 1.49 2.59
N TYR A 521 26.65 1.45 2.80
CA TYR A 521 26.05 0.83 3.97
C TYR A 521 25.97 -0.69 3.80
N ASP A 522 26.74 -1.44 4.60
CA ASP A 522 26.74 -2.89 4.58
C ASP A 522 25.74 -3.48 5.60
N PHE A 523 24.56 -3.84 5.12
CA PHE A 523 23.51 -4.47 5.95
C PHE A 523 23.93 -5.80 6.56
N VAL A 524 24.80 -6.57 5.90
CA VAL A 524 25.26 -7.88 6.39
C VAL A 524 26.17 -7.71 7.60
N SER A 525 27.05 -6.71 7.56
CA SER A 525 27.97 -6.42 8.66
C SER A 525 27.30 -5.64 9.80
N GLU A 526 26.31 -4.79 9.49
CA GLU A 526 25.66 -3.93 10.49
C GLU A 526 24.55 -4.67 11.26
N LEU A 527 23.70 -5.45 10.58
CA LEU A 527 22.52 -6.14 11.17
C LEU A 527 21.71 -5.23 12.10
N PRO A 528 21.10 -4.14 11.57
CA PRO A 528 20.42 -3.14 12.40
C PRO A 528 19.33 -3.73 13.28
N ASP A 529 19.19 -3.18 14.50
CA ASP A 529 18.13 -3.57 15.44
C ASP A 529 16.73 -3.37 14.85
N CYS A 530 16.57 -2.41 13.96
CA CYS A 530 15.32 -2.14 13.24
C CYS A 530 15.57 -1.53 11.86
N ILE A 531 14.75 -1.92 10.88
CA ILE A 531 14.64 -1.25 9.58
C ILE A 531 13.21 -0.75 9.43
N VAL A 532 13.05 0.50 9.01
CA VAL A 532 11.76 1.14 8.75
C VAL A 532 11.63 1.41 7.25
N ILE A 533 10.52 0.94 6.68
CA ILE A 533 10.16 1.14 5.27
C ILE A 533 8.82 1.88 5.16
N ASN A 534 8.68 2.69 4.10
CA ASN A 534 7.45 3.40 3.75
C ASN A 534 6.86 2.93 2.42
N SER A 535 7.64 2.16 1.65
CA SER A 535 7.20 1.48 0.44
C SER A 535 7.00 0.00 0.76
N SER A 536 5.78 -0.50 0.55
CA SER A 536 5.41 -1.90 0.82
C SER A 536 5.15 -2.71 -0.44
N TYR A 537 5.27 -2.10 -1.62
CA TYR A 537 4.89 -2.70 -2.89
C TYR A 537 5.93 -3.66 -3.45
N ASP A 538 7.21 -3.51 -3.06
CA ASP A 538 8.36 -4.15 -3.71
C ASP A 538 8.25 -4.04 -5.25
N GLU A 539 8.17 -5.15 -5.97
CA GLU A 539 8.03 -5.21 -7.44
C GLU A 539 6.59 -4.99 -7.97
N PHE A 540 5.56 -4.97 -7.12
CA PHE A 540 4.16 -5.13 -7.54
C PHE A 540 3.40 -3.82 -7.80
N ASN A 541 3.99 -2.66 -7.51
CA ASN A 541 3.43 -1.41 -8.03
C ASN A 541 3.65 -1.37 -9.55
N GLN A 542 2.59 -1.07 -10.32
CA GLN A 542 2.65 -1.12 -11.79
C GLN A 542 3.31 0.13 -12.41
N VAL A 543 3.51 1.18 -11.63
CA VAL A 543 4.06 2.46 -12.12
C VAL A 543 5.52 2.65 -11.77
N TRP A 544 5.93 2.23 -10.59
CA TRP A 544 7.28 2.44 -10.07
C TRP A 544 7.67 1.32 -9.11
N SER A 545 8.94 1.22 -8.73
CA SER A 545 9.39 0.27 -7.70
C SER A 545 10.74 0.70 -7.11
N VAL A 546 11.00 0.37 -5.85
CA VAL A 546 12.33 0.58 -5.24
C VAL A 546 13.34 -0.39 -5.85
N ALA A 547 14.64 -0.11 -5.78
CA ALA A 547 15.62 -1.04 -6.32
C ALA A 547 15.51 -2.43 -5.65
N PRO A 548 15.65 -3.55 -6.40
CA PRO A 548 15.33 -4.89 -5.90
C PRO A 548 16.08 -5.32 -4.63
N SER A 549 17.29 -4.80 -4.42
CA SER A 549 18.08 -5.05 -3.21
C SER A 549 17.42 -4.50 -1.93
N PHE A 550 16.43 -3.61 -2.05
CA PHE A 550 15.69 -2.97 -0.96
C PHE A 550 14.25 -3.48 -0.83
N TYR A 551 13.87 -4.50 -1.59
CA TYR A 551 12.57 -5.16 -1.38
C TYR A 551 12.45 -5.65 0.05
N SER A 552 11.25 -5.59 0.59
CA SER A 552 10.97 -5.98 1.97
C SER A 552 11.35 -7.44 2.26
N LYS A 553 11.26 -8.34 1.26
CA LYS A 553 11.76 -9.72 1.34
C LYS A 553 13.28 -9.83 1.52
N GLU A 554 14.04 -8.85 1.02
CA GLU A 554 15.48 -8.74 1.21
C GLU A 554 15.78 -8.07 2.55
N MET A 555 15.08 -6.98 2.90
CA MET A 555 15.29 -6.24 4.15
C MET A 555 15.03 -7.08 5.40
N LYS A 556 14.03 -7.97 5.38
CA LYS A 556 13.76 -8.88 6.52
C LYS A 556 14.90 -9.86 6.81
N LYS A 557 15.90 -9.99 5.93
CA LYS A 557 17.10 -10.82 6.15
C LYS A 557 18.15 -10.14 7.02
N TYR A 558 18.05 -8.82 7.22
CA TYR A 558 19.06 -8.02 7.92
C TYR A 558 18.59 -7.43 9.24
N THR A 559 17.31 -7.59 9.60
CA THR A 559 16.78 -7.17 10.90
C THR A 559 15.72 -8.12 11.44
N ASN A 560 15.61 -8.22 12.77
CA ASN A 560 14.51 -8.91 13.46
C ASN A 560 13.25 -8.04 13.62
N LYS A 561 13.34 -6.75 13.25
CA LYS A 561 12.27 -5.76 13.42
C LYS A 561 12.13 -4.93 12.15
N LEU A 562 11.53 -5.53 11.12
CA LEU A 562 11.12 -4.77 9.94
C LEU A 562 9.80 -4.08 10.23
N ILE A 563 9.76 -2.75 10.12
CA ILE A 563 8.59 -1.94 10.43
C ILE A 563 8.12 -1.24 9.17
N TYR A 564 6.83 -1.39 8.85
CA TYR A 564 6.17 -0.65 7.78
C TYR A 564 5.31 0.47 8.37
N ILE A 565 5.51 1.69 7.89
CA ILE A 565 4.66 2.84 8.22
C ILE A 565 4.13 3.40 6.90
N PRO A 566 2.81 3.30 6.62
CA PRO A 566 2.22 3.91 5.44
C PRO A 566 2.53 5.40 5.36
N TRP A 567 2.89 5.86 4.17
CA TRP A 567 3.23 7.27 3.92
C TRP A 567 2.00 8.18 3.80
N PHE A 568 0.81 7.65 4.04
CA PHE A 568 -0.47 8.30 3.79
C PHE A 568 -1.50 8.00 4.88
N VAL A 569 -2.60 8.76 4.88
CA VAL A 569 -3.79 8.59 5.72
C VAL A 569 -5.01 8.70 4.81
N THR A 570 -5.97 7.79 4.93
CA THR A 570 -7.27 7.88 4.23
C THR A 570 -8.37 8.28 5.23
N ASP A 571 -9.59 8.47 4.75
CA ASP A 571 -10.72 8.43 5.67
C ASP A 571 -10.83 7.02 6.27
N GLU A 572 -11.51 6.92 7.41
CA GLU A 572 -11.84 5.61 7.99
C GLU A 572 -12.72 4.82 7.03
N ILE A 573 -12.46 3.51 6.93
CA ILE A 573 -13.13 2.62 5.99
C ILE A 573 -13.90 1.58 6.80
N ASN A 574 -15.21 1.55 6.64
CA ASN A 574 -16.04 0.48 7.18
C ASN A 574 -16.29 -0.59 6.09
N PRO A 575 -15.74 -1.81 6.23
CA PRO A 575 -15.90 -2.88 5.22
C PRO A 575 -17.35 -3.26 4.91
N ASN A 576 -18.29 -2.93 5.79
CA ASN A 576 -19.70 -3.26 5.64
C ASN A 576 -20.56 -2.06 5.19
N ALA A 577 -19.98 -0.87 5.05
CA ALA A 577 -20.71 0.32 4.63
C ALA A 577 -20.71 0.45 3.11
N LYS A 578 -21.90 0.57 2.51
CA LYS A 578 -22.05 0.72 1.06
C LYS A 578 -21.35 1.98 0.51
N GLU A 579 -21.28 3.04 1.32
CA GLU A 579 -20.59 4.29 0.96
C GLU A 579 -19.05 4.15 0.90
N ASP A 580 -18.49 3.10 1.49
CA ASP A 580 -17.05 2.83 1.51
C ASP A 580 -16.65 1.68 0.56
N GLU A 581 -17.59 1.14 -0.22
CA GLU A 581 -17.36 -0.04 -1.08
C GLU A 581 -16.15 0.13 -2.00
N LYS A 582 -16.05 1.26 -2.72
CA LYS A 582 -14.89 1.52 -3.60
C LYS A 582 -13.60 1.69 -2.78
N ALA A 583 -13.66 2.35 -1.61
CA ALA A 583 -12.50 2.55 -0.76
C ALA A 583 -11.97 1.21 -0.22
N PHE A 584 -12.87 0.32 0.19
CA PHE A 584 -12.53 -1.02 0.63
C PHE A 584 -11.97 -1.88 -0.50
N ILE A 585 -12.55 -1.87 -1.71
CA ILE A 585 -11.96 -2.55 -2.88
C ILE A 585 -10.54 -2.04 -3.14
N ASN A 586 -10.36 -0.72 -3.10
CA ASN A 586 -9.10 -0.06 -3.39
C ASN A 586 -7.99 -0.34 -2.37
N MET A 587 -8.31 -0.92 -1.21
CA MET A 587 -7.31 -1.42 -0.26
C MET A 587 -6.40 -2.50 -0.86
N GLU A 588 -6.78 -3.15 -1.96
CA GLU A 588 -5.91 -4.08 -2.69
C GLU A 588 -4.55 -3.45 -3.07
N TYR A 589 -4.52 -2.15 -3.36
CA TYR A 589 -3.28 -1.50 -3.80
C TYR A 589 -2.29 -1.26 -2.67
N TYR A 590 -2.70 -1.29 -1.40
CA TYR A 590 -1.80 -0.96 -0.29
C TYR A 590 -1.87 -1.89 0.92
N VAL A 591 -2.82 -2.84 0.94
CA VAL A 591 -2.94 -3.88 1.95
C VAL A 591 -2.53 -5.24 1.40
N THR A 592 -2.90 -5.57 0.15
CA THR A 592 -2.52 -6.84 -0.47
C THR A 592 -1.18 -6.69 -1.18
N VAL A 593 -0.15 -6.33 -0.41
CA VAL A 593 1.21 -6.00 -0.87
C VAL A 593 2.26 -6.67 0.04
N PRO A 594 3.43 -7.08 -0.50
CA PRO A 594 4.37 -7.94 0.23
C PRO A 594 4.94 -7.31 1.50
N GLY A 595 5.24 -6.01 1.48
CA GLY A 595 5.83 -5.30 2.63
C GLY A 595 4.98 -5.36 3.89
N LEU A 596 3.66 -5.47 3.76
CA LEU A 596 2.76 -5.67 4.89
C LEU A 596 3.03 -7.03 5.57
N PHE A 597 3.11 -8.11 4.79
CA PHE A 597 3.32 -9.47 5.29
C PHE A 597 4.77 -9.71 5.74
N HIS A 598 5.74 -9.04 5.11
CA HIS A 598 7.15 -9.07 5.46
C HIS A 598 7.50 -8.26 6.71
N SER A 599 6.68 -7.30 7.10
CA SER A 599 6.93 -6.51 8.32
C SER A 599 6.56 -7.26 9.59
N ASP A 600 7.28 -6.99 10.67
CA ASP A 600 7.03 -7.47 12.03
C ASP A 600 6.07 -6.54 12.78
N LEU A 601 6.05 -5.26 12.40
CA LEU A 601 5.07 -4.27 12.82
C LEU A 601 4.63 -3.41 11.63
N THR A 602 3.33 -3.16 11.52
CA THR A 602 2.75 -2.11 10.70
C THR A 602 1.96 -1.17 11.60
N ILE A 603 2.22 0.13 11.51
CA ILE A 603 1.50 1.15 12.27
C ILE A 603 0.53 1.87 11.33
N VAL A 604 -0.77 1.75 11.57
CA VAL A 604 -1.84 2.43 10.81
C VAL A 604 -2.52 3.49 11.65
N GLN A 605 -3.23 4.41 10.97
CA GLN A 605 -3.75 5.65 11.52
C GLN A 605 -4.69 5.51 12.74
N SER A 606 -5.37 4.37 12.90
CA SER A 606 -6.36 4.17 13.96
C SER A 606 -6.70 2.69 14.14
N GLU A 607 -7.35 2.35 15.26
CA GLU A 607 -7.88 0.99 15.49
C GLU A 607 -9.01 0.63 14.53
N GLU A 608 -9.78 1.60 14.01
CA GLU A 608 -10.80 1.33 13.00
C GLU A 608 -10.15 0.98 11.65
N MET A 609 -9.12 1.72 11.24
CA MET A 609 -8.33 1.38 10.06
C MET A 609 -7.65 0.01 10.20
N LYS A 610 -7.16 -0.34 11.41
CA LYS A 610 -6.64 -1.68 11.67
C LYS A 610 -7.70 -2.76 11.41
N LYS A 611 -8.96 -2.56 11.83
CA LYS A 611 -10.05 -3.50 11.52
C LYS A 611 -10.29 -3.62 10.01
N ALA A 612 -10.25 -2.51 9.27
CA ALA A 612 -10.39 -2.51 7.82
C ALA A 612 -9.25 -3.30 7.14
N TYR A 613 -8.00 -3.10 7.58
CA TYR A 613 -6.85 -3.87 7.11
C TYR A 613 -7.03 -5.36 7.37
N LEU A 614 -7.44 -5.76 8.58
CA LEU A 614 -7.65 -7.16 8.93
C LEU A 614 -8.78 -7.80 8.11
N ALA A 615 -9.87 -7.07 7.85
CA ALA A 615 -10.95 -7.54 6.99
C ALA A 615 -10.46 -7.76 5.54
N LYS A 616 -9.66 -6.83 5.00
CA LYS A 616 -9.09 -6.98 3.65
C LYS A 616 -8.06 -8.12 3.58
N ILE A 617 -7.25 -8.32 4.61
CA ILE A 617 -6.33 -9.47 4.70
C ILE A 617 -7.11 -10.79 4.79
N GLU A 618 -8.23 -10.84 5.52
CA GLU A 618 -9.08 -12.02 5.58
C GLU A 618 -9.69 -12.36 4.21
N GLU A 619 -10.13 -11.36 3.44
CA GLU A 619 -10.60 -11.53 2.05
C GLU A 619 -9.49 -12.07 1.14
N PHE A 620 -8.26 -11.58 1.29
CA PHE A 620 -7.14 -11.89 0.40
C PHE A 620 -6.40 -13.19 0.74
N ALA A 621 -6.05 -13.41 2.01
CA ALA A 621 -5.18 -14.49 2.48
C ALA A 621 -5.87 -15.44 3.48
N GLY A 622 -7.14 -15.19 3.82
CA GLY A 622 -7.93 -16.02 4.71
C GLY A 622 -7.79 -15.67 6.19
N LYS A 623 -8.72 -16.22 6.98
CA LYS A 623 -8.92 -15.90 8.39
C LYS A 623 -7.73 -16.24 9.30
N ASP A 624 -7.07 -17.37 9.04
CA ASP A 624 -5.93 -17.79 9.86
C ASP A 624 -4.74 -16.84 9.71
N VAL A 625 -4.53 -16.32 8.49
CA VAL A 625 -3.49 -15.31 8.21
C VAL A 625 -3.87 -13.99 8.85
N ALA A 626 -5.13 -13.54 8.72
CA ALA A 626 -5.61 -12.31 9.37
C ALA A 626 -5.36 -12.34 10.90
N LYS A 627 -5.61 -13.48 11.56
CA LYS A 627 -5.34 -13.66 12.99
C LYS A 627 -3.85 -13.60 13.34
N LYS A 628 -2.96 -14.09 12.47
CA LYS A 628 -1.50 -13.92 12.64
C LYS A 628 -1.12 -12.44 12.50
N MET A 629 -1.69 -11.75 11.51
CA MET A 629 -1.42 -10.34 11.21
C MET A 629 -1.97 -9.37 12.26
N GLU A 630 -3.02 -9.73 13.00
CA GLU A 630 -3.59 -8.92 14.10
C GLU A 630 -2.54 -8.50 15.14
N LYS A 631 -1.55 -9.36 15.40
CA LYS A 631 -0.45 -9.11 16.33
C LYS A 631 0.66 -8.23 15.74
N LYS A 632 0.66 -8.06 14.42
CA LYS A 632 1.69 -7.36 13.64
C LYS A 632 1.17 -6.01 13.14
N ILE A 633 -0.11 -5.69 13.31
CA ILE A 633 -0.70 -4.41 12.92
C ILE A 633 -1.17 -3.68 14.17
N ALA A 634 -0.78 -2.42 14.32
CA ALA A 634 -1.18 -1.54 15.42
C ALA A 634 -1.93 -0.31 14.85
N GLY A 635 -3.11 -0.01 15.39
CA GLY A 635 -3.86 1.20 15.07
C GLY A 635 -3.41 2.38 15.92
N ALA A 636 -2.10 2.64 15.97
CA ALA A 636 -1.50 3.56 16.94
C ALA A 636 -1.34 5.00 16.43
N GLY A 637 -1.80 5.32 15.22
CA GLY A 637 -1.75 6.68 14.70
C GLY A 637 -0.92 6.83 13.43
N SER A 638 -0.74 8.09 13.02
CA SER A 638 0.13 8.47 11.91
C SER A 638 0.86 9.76 12.22
N CYS A 639 2.11 9.86 11.76
CA CYS A 639 2.89 11.11 11.85
C CYS A 639 2.22 12.26 11.07
N LEU A 640 1.35 11.95 10.11
CA LEU A 640 0.60 12.91 9.31
C LEU A 640 -0.59 13.55 10.07
N LEU A 641 -0.98 13.02 11.22
CA LEU A 641 -2.09 13.54 12.04
C LEU A 641 -1.64 14.58 13.08
N GLY A 642 -0.34 14.89 13.16
CA GLY A 642 0.20 15.86 14.12
C GLY A 642 0.00 15.42 15.58
N GLU A 643 -0.38 16.35 16.46
CA GLU A 643 -0.59 16.11 17.90
C GLU A 643 -2.02 15.66 18.25
N LYS A 644 -2.73 15.01 17.31
CA LYS A 644 -4.11 14.53 17.54
C LYS A 644 -4.13 13.49 18.67
N GLU A 645 -4.89 13.75 19.73
CA GLU A 645 -5.00 12.82 20.87
C GLU A 645 -5.49 11.44 20.40
N GLY A 646 -4.79 10.37 20.78
CA GLY A 646 -5.15 9.00 20.42
C GLY A 646 -4.59 8.49 19.08
N GLU A 647 -4.20 9.39 18.17
CA GLU A 647 -3.82 9.03 16.78
C GLU A 647 -2.58 9.79 16.25
N GLY A 648 -2.01 10.67 17.07
CA GLY A 648 -0.92 11.56 16.69
C GLY A 648 0.47 10.95 16.87
N ILE A 649 1.49 11.81 16.69
CA ILE A 649 2.91 11.43 16.71
C ILE A 649 3.32 10.75 18.02
N GLN A 650 2.84 11.22 19.17
CA GLN A 650 3.22 10.65 20.46
C GLN A 650 2.84 9.17 20.56
N ASN A 651 1.64 8.80 20.09
CA ASN A 651 1.16 7.43 20.10
C ASN A 651 1.98 6.54 19.14
N VAL A 652 2.38 7.08 17.98
CA VAL A 652 3.27 6.37 17.04
C VAL A 652 4.63 6.11 17.69
N VAL A 653 5.23 7.11 18.35
CA VAL A 653 6.52 6.98 19.05
C VAL A 653 6.44 5.96 20.18
N ASP A 654 5.37 6.00 20.99
CA ASP A 654 5.20 5.07 22.11
C ASP A 654 4.99 3.63 21.62
N CYS A 655 4.16 3.44 20.59
CA CYS A 655 3.97 2.14 19.95
C CYS A 655 5.29 1.59 19.38
N PHE A 656 6.04 2.43 18.68
CA PHE A 656 7.34 2.09 18.11
C PHE A 656 8.33 1.67 19.20
N ARG A 657 8.48 2.46 20.27
CA ARG A 657 9.38 2.16 21.39
C ARG A 657 9.01 0.87 22.11
N LEU A 658 7.73 0.68 22.42
CA LEU A 658 7.23 -0.54 23.06
C LEU A 658 7.50 -1.80 22.22
N PHE A 659 7.48 -1.67 20.88
CA PHE A 659 7.81 -2.78 19.99
C PHE A 659 9.31 -3.10 19.94
N LEU A 660 10.18 -2.09 20.08
CA LEU A 660 11.63 -2.31 20.16
C LEU A 660 12.09 -2.97 21.47
N GLU A 661 11.28 -2.87 22.52
CA GLU A 661 11.57 -3.48 23.83
C GLU A 661 11.17 -4.94 23.95
N LYS A 662 10.22 -5.39 23.12
CA LYS A 662 9.79 -6.79 23.02
C LYS A 662 10.74 -7.60 22.16
#